data_AF-A0A952T8G7-F1
#
_entry.id   AF-A0A952T8G7-F1
#
_cell.length_a   1.000
_cell.length_b   1.000
_cell.length_c   1.000
_cell.angle_alpha   90.00
_cell.angle_beta   90.00
_cell.angle_gamma   90.00
#
_symmetry.space_group_name_H-M   'P 1'
#
loop_
_entity.id
_entity.type
_entity.pdbx_description
1 polymer ?
#
loop_
_entity_poly.entity_id
_entity_poly.type
_entity_poly.pdbx_seq_one_letter_code
_entity_poly.pdbx_strand_id
1 'polypeptide(L)'
;MRALLTIAFSFSIFISFCQKPPLKFGDITQEEVSMTSYPADSSATAVVLFDYGTSSIAYVQSNNWFQLTFERISRIKILTKDGYRHADFEVPLYHSSSAKEKLTGLKVVTYNSENGKIVQTKMKSDGMFEEKYDQNIDLIKFTAPNVKEGSVIEVTYRITSDFLHYFRDWEFQSTIPVMWSEYRAAIPEYFNYEKFMQGYIAPAINESKEFPKSILLTSKERSAGRVTQTSFQTDKIDYKEVNHRWAAKDVPAFRSEPFMTTHQDYISKINFELAYYKFPNQPIKPVMGTWADLNKSFLESENFGAAVKGSGFLRKITEEATAGASTPKEKVAKVYNFVLTNVEWDGSNRKFLNDDNLKAALDKKKGSSSHINLILVSMLQKAGITAHPVLISTRSNGFVRENFALSSQFNYVIALVVIDGESMLLDATDRLLPMGVLPERCLNGRGYVISQDSPGWVDLTAPKSKVVSAVELSLNPDGELEGQLKVTSNVHSARRARYAYLSKGEEEYLKNFEPAKTLTITKAAFNNLKEIRESFEEVYDFTWDNNSGSAGTIFISPMLHLQESANPFKLEKRDYPVDFGSAFDKIYTLKLQLPENYQFDEVPEGKVISLPANAGRFIYNTSVTGNTLSITSMLNVNKSMFTQDEYPLLREFYNIIVAKQAEPIVVKKK
;
A
#
# COMPACT_ATOMS: atom_id res chain seq x y z
N MET A 1 60.31 20.11 59.39
CA MET A 1 60.54 20.33 57.94
C MET A 1 60.08 19.09 57.20
N ARG A 2 59.28 19.27 56.14
CA ARG A 2 58.66 18.26 55.24
C ARG A 2 57.33 17.63 55.71
N ALA A 3 56.23 18.22 55.24
CA ALA A 3 54.94 17.57 55.08
C ALA A 3 54.95 16.77 53.76
N LEU A 4 54.57 15.49 53.80
CA LEU A 4 54.26 14.69 52.61
C LEU A 4 52.78 14.88 52.28
N LEU A 5 52.51 15.40 51.08
CA LEU A 5 51.17 15.51 50.49
C LEU A 5 50.95 14.27 49.62
N THR A 6 50.11 13.34 50.08
CA THR A 6 49.72 12.16 49.29
C THR A 6 48.50 12.50 48.45
N ILE A 7 48.70 12.79 47.17
CA ILE A 7 47.62 12.94 46.19
C ILE A 7 47.26 11.54 45.69
N ALA A 8 46.09 11.04 46.10
CA ALA A 8 45.51 9.82 45.53
C ALA A 8 44.83 10.18 44.21
N PHE A 9 45.43 9.75 43.10
CA PHE A 9 44.92 9.91 41.75
C PHE A 9 43.76 8.92 41.53
N SER A 10 42.52 9.42 41.52
CA SER A 10 41.34 8.63 41.11
C SER A 10 41.40 8.38 39.61
N PHE A 11 41.79 7.16 39.23
CA PHE A 11 41.77 6.70 37.84
C PHE A 11 40.32 6.40 37.44
N SER A 12 39.59 7.41 36.95
CA SER A 12 38.30 7.20 36.30
C SER A 12 38.53 6.47 34.99
N ILE A 13 38.28 5.16 34.99
CA ILE A 13 38.25 4.32 33.79
C ILE A 13 37.08 4.82 32.93
N PHE A 14 37.38 5.64 31.92
CA PHE A 14 36.47 5.88 30.82
C PHE A 14 36.36 4.59 30.01
N ILE A 15 35.32 3.79 30.25
CA ILE A 15 34.94 2.70 29.37
C ILE A 15 34.43 3.34 28.08
N SER A 16 35.34 3.52 27.11
CA SER A 16 34.98 3.81 25.73
C SER A 16 34.19 2.62 25.18
N PHE A 17 32.87 2.74 25.20
CA PHE A 17 31.96 1.80 24.55
C PHE A 17 32.05 1.98 23.02
N CYS A 18 33.09 1.42 22.41
CA CYS A 18 32.94 0.87 21.07
C CYS A 18 32.13 -0.43 21.26
N GLN A 19 30.80 -0.32 21.32
CA GLN A 19 29.95 -1.49 21.51
C GLN A 19 30.22 -2.45 20.34
N LYS A 20 30.72 -3.65 20.64
CA LYS A 20 30.91 -4.69 19.63
C LYS A 20 29.57 -4.94 18.89
N PRO A 21 29.62 -5.40 17.63
CA PRO A 21 28.42 -5.92 16.98
C PRO A 21 27.70 -6.88 17.93
N PRO A 22 26.37 -6.87 18.00
CA PRO A 22 25.67 -7.71 18.97
C PRO A 22 25.83 -9.20 18.62
N LEU A 23 26.23 -9.51 17.38
CA LEU A 23 26.46 -10.85 16.87
C LEU A 23 27.58 -10.86 15.81
N LYS A 24 28.24 -12.00 15.65
CA LYS A 24 29.25 -12.26 14.61
C LYS A 24 28.74 -13.38 13.69
N PHE A 25 28.87 -13.15 12.39
CA PHE A 25 28.50 -14.14 11.36
C PHE A 25 29.20 -15.48 11.58
N GLY A 26 28.44 -16.57 11.48
CA GLY A 26 28.91 -17.95 11.66
C GLY A 26 28.89 -18.47 13.10
N ASP A 27 28.65 -17.61 14.10
CA ASP A 27 28.52 -18.03 15.50
C ASP A 27 27.09 -18.52 15.76
N ILE A 28 26.78 -19.74 15.31
CA ILE A 28 25.48 -20.40 15.45
C ILE A 28 25.48 -21.30 16.68
N THR A 29 24.42 -21.23 17.49
CA THR A 29 24.27 -22.03 18.70
C THR A 29 23.47 -23.31 18.44
N GLN A 30 23.69 -24.33 19.27
CA GLN A 30 22.89 -25.55 19.21
C GLN A 30 21.41 -25.28 19.57
N GLU A 31 21.15 -24.29 20.43
CA GLU A 31 19.80 -23.87 20.82
C GLU A 31 19.00 -23.36 19.61
N GLU A 32 19.58 -22.45 18.82
CA GLU A 32 18.93 -21.93 17.60
C GLU A 32 18.61 -23.04 16.59
N VAL A 33 19.54 -23.97 16.37
CA VAL A 33 19.33 -25.10 15.44
C VAL A 33 18.32 -26.11 15.99
N SER A 34 18.26 -26.30 17.31
CA SER A 34 17.34 -27.26 17.94
C SER A 34 15.96 -26.67 18.23
N MET A 35 15.78 -25.36 18.07
CA MET A 35 14.48 -24.68 18.20
C MET A 35 13.45 -25.28 17.25
N THR A 36 12.28 -25.65 17.76
CA THR A 36 11.17 -26.22 16.97
C THR A 36 9.91 -25.37 17.01
N SER A 37 9.80 -24.44 17.95
CA SER A 37 8.71 -23.47 18.05
C SER A 37 9.22 -22.15 18.65
N TYR A 38 8.44 -21.08 18.51
CA TYR A 38 8.73 -19.79 19.13
C TYR A 38 7.71 -19.49 20.24
N PRO A 39 8.14 -19.40 21.51
CA PRO A 39 7.19 -19.27 22.62
C PRO A 39 6.29 -18.04 22.57
N ALA A 40 6.79 -16.91 22.04
CA ALA A 40 6.02 -15.68 21.95
C ALA A 40 5.01 -15.65 20.78
N ASP A 41 5.17 -16.55 19.79
CA ASP A 41 4.17 -16.80 18.74
C ASP A 41 4.25 -18.27 18.31
N SER A 42 3.43 -19.12 18.94
CA SER A 42 3.39 -20.55 18.64
C SER A 42 2.88 -20.88 17.25
N SER A 43 2.29 -19.91 16.54
CA SER A 43 1.82 -20.05 15.14
C SER A 43 2.88 -19.67 14.11
N ALA A 44 4.05 -19.18 14.54
CA ALA A 44 5.10 -18.73 13.65
C ALA A 44 5.65 -19.90 12.80
N THR A 45 5.72 -19.69 11.49
CA THR A 45 6.30 -20.65 10.53
C THR A 45 7.81 -20.46 10.37
N ALA A 46 8.29 -19.26 10.69
CA ALA A 46 9.70 -18.87 10.77
C ALA A 46 9.84 -17.70 11.76
N VAL A 47 11.06 -17.40 12.20
CA VAL A 47 11.38 -16.29 13.11
C VAL A 47 12.70 -15.66 12.68
N VAL A 48 12.75 -14.33 12.62
CA VAL A 48 14.02 -13.61 12.53
C VAL A 48 14.64 -13.62 13.93
N LEU A 49 15.64 -14.47 14.12
CA LEU A 49 16.36 -14.55 15.39
C LEU A 49 17.15 -13.27 15.63
N PHE A 50 17.71 -12.70 14.56
CA PHE A 50 18.55 -11.53 14.64
C PHE A 50 18.65 -10.83 13.28
N ASP A 51 18.50 -9.51 13.25
CA ASP A 51 18.77 -8.68 12.08
C ASP A 51 19.59 -7.46 12.49
N TYR A 52 20.74 -7.26 11.87
CA TYR A 52 21.66 -6.19 12.24
C TYR A 52 22.22 -5.50 11.02
N GLY A 53 22.02 -4.18 10.99
CA GLY A 53 22.49 -3.32 9.91
C GLY A 53 23.40 -2.23 10.42
N THR A 54 24.39 -1.87 9.60
CA THR A 54 25.20 -0.66 9.81
C THR A 54 25.28 0.15 8.53
N SER A 55 25.04 1.45 8.63
CA SER A 55 25.36 2.41 7.57
C SER A 55 26.44 3.38 8.05
N SER A 56 27.43 3.66 7.21
CA SER A 56 28.47 4.64 7.50
C SER A 56 28.81 5.46 6.26
N ILE A 57 29.04 6.75 6.45
CA ILE A 57 29.48 7.65 5.38
C ILE A 57 30.93 8.03 5.67
N ALA A 58 31.84 7.64 4.78
CA ALA A 58 33.26 7.88 4.94
C ALA A 58 33.87 8.53 3.70
N TYR A 59 34.89 9.38 3.91
CA TYR A 59 35.62 9.99 2.81
C TYR A 59 36.53 8.98 2.12
N VAL A 60 36.44 8.90 0.80
CA VAL A 60 37.24 8.00 -0.04
C VAL A 60 38.17 8.82 -0.92
N GLN A 61 39.47 8.80 -0.58
CA GLN A 61 40.50 9.59 -1.26
C GLN A 61 40.56 9.34 -2.78
N SER A 62 40.37 8.09 -3.24
CA SER A 62 40.39 7.76 -4.66
C SER A 62 39.26 8.42 -5.46
N ASN A 63 38.13 8.68 -4.80
CA ASN A 63 36.95 9.26 -5.43
C ASN A 63 36.84 10.77 -5.15
N ASN A 64 37.72 11.29 -4.28
CA ASN A 64 37.68 12.66 -3.77
C ASN A 64 36.28 13.05 -3.24
N TRP A 65 35.58 12.08 -2.64
CA TRP A 65 34.18 12.23 -2.22
C TRP A 65 33.84 11.28 -1.08
N PHE A 66 32.69 11.51 -0.43
CA PHE A 66 32.15 10.60 0.58
C PHE A 66 31.37 9.46 -0.06
N GLN A 67 31.56 8.26 0.47
CA GLN A 67 30.86 7.06 0.05
C GLN A 67 30.04 6.49 1.22
N LEU A 68 28.82 6.08 0.93
CA LEU A 68 27.95 5.35 1.85
C LEU A 68 28.28 3.86 1.77
N THR A 69 28.49 3.23 2.91
CA THR A 69 28.61 1.76 3.04
C THR A 69 27.53 1.25 3.96
N PHE A 70 26.70 0.34 3.46
CA PHE A 70 25.72 -0.43 4.22
C PHE A 70 26.20 -1.87 4.38
N GLU A 71 26.07 -2.44 5.57
CA GLU A 71 26.33 -3.85 5.85
C GLU A 71 25.15 -4.44 6.61
N ARG A 72 24.79 -5.69 6.30
CA ARG A 72 23.72 -6.41 7.00
C ARG A 72 24.17 -7.82 7.39
N ILE A 73 23.71 -8.28 8.55
CA ILE A 73 23.71 -9.69 8.97
C ILE A 73 22.29 -10.02 9.41
N SER A 74 21.67 -11.02 8.79
CA SER A 74 20.33 -11.51 9.14
C SER A 74 20.36 -13.00 9.41
N ARG A 75 19.65 -13.45 10.45
CA ARG A 75 19.54 -14.85 10.86
C ARG A 75 18.07 -15.22 11.04
N ILE A 76 17.61 -16.20 10.27
CA ILE A 76 16.21 -16.63 10.19
C ILE A 76 16.12 -18.11 10.56
N LYS A 77 15.26 -18.44 11.52
CA LYS A 77 14.90 -19.82 11.86
C LYS A 77 13.67 -20.24 11.07
N ILE A 78 13.74 -21.39 10.41
CA ILE A 78 12.60 -22.05 9.78
C ILE A 78 12.01 -23.06 10.76
N LEU A 79 10.72 -22.91 11.10
CA LEU A 79 10.02 -23.78 12.06
C LEU A 79 9.18 -24.83 11.35
N THR A 80 8.52 -24.46 10.24
CA THR A 80 7.67 -25.37 9.45
C THR A 80 7.91 -25.19 7.94
N LYS A 81 7.39 -26.11 7.12
CA LYS A 81 7.43 -26.02 5.64
C LYS A 81 6.91 -24.70 5.08
N ASP A 82 5.85 -24.15 5.66
CA ASP A 82 5.29 -22.86 5.23
C ASP A 82 6.27 -21.69 5.41
N GLY A 83 7.29 -21.88 6.26
CA GLY A 83 8.38 -20.93 6.46
C GLY A 83 9.37 -20.88 5.30
N TYR A 84 9.37 -21.84 4.37
CA TYR A 84 10.40 -21.95 3.32
C TYR A 84 10.47 -20.72 2.42
N ARG A 85 9.36 -20.01 2.21
CA ARG A 85 9.31 -18.74 1.48
C ARG A 85 10.23 -17.64 2.06
N HIS A 86 10.62 -17.75 3.34
CA HIS A 86 11.54 -16.83 3.99
C HIS A 86 13.02 -17.18 3.72
N ALA A 87 13.29 -18.16 2.86
CA ALA A 87 14.61 -18.49 2.34
C ALA A 87 14.98 -17.74 1.05
N ASP A 88 14.02 -17.08 0.43
CA ASP A 88 14.22 -16.25 -0.75
C ASP A 88 14.50 -14.80 -0.32
N PHE A 89 15.54 -14.19 -0.89
CA PHE A 89 15.98 -12.85 -0.54
C PHE A 89 16.09 -11.98 -1.79
N GLU A 90 15.75 -10.71 -1.62
CA GLU A 90 15.90 -9.68 -2.64
C GLU A 90 16.66 -8.49 -2.04
N VAL A 91 17.67 -7.99 -2.76
CA VAL A 91 18.45 -6.83 -2.37
C VAL A 91 18.37 -5.78 -3.48
N PRO A 92 17.64 -4.67 -3.28
CA PRO A 92 17.54 -3.61 -4.28
C PRO A 92 18.84 -2.81 -4.33
N LEU A 93 19.36 -2.56 -5.52
CA LEU A 93 20.54 -1.74 -5.78
C LEU A 93 20.15 -0.54 -6.64
N TYR A 94 20.47 0.66 -6.17
CA TYR A 94 20.20 1.87 -6.91
C TYR A 94 21.24 2.11 -8.00
N HIS A 95 20.79 2.60 -9.15
CA HIS A 95 21.66 3.04 -10.23
C HIS A 95 21.12 4.30 -10.90
N SER A 96 22.04 5.04 -11.51
CA SER A 96 21.77 6.16 -12.40
C SER A 96 22.41 5.90 -13.76
N SER A 97 22.35 6.88 -14.67
CA SER A 97 23.08 6.81 -15.94
C SER A 97 24.60 6.81 -15.77
N SER A 98 25.12 7.28 -14.63
CA SER A 98 26.56 7.52 -14.42
C SER A 98 27.20 6.64 -13.34
N ALA A 99 26.42 6.02 -12.46
CA ALA A 99 26.92 5.21 -11.35
C ALA A 99 25.92 4.11 -10.97
N LYS A 100 26.40 3.09 -10.25
CA LYS A 100 25.56 2.04 -9.66
C LYS A 100 26.09 1.60 -8.30
N GLU A 101 25.19 1.26 -7.40
CA GLU A 101 25.54 0.59 -6.16
C GLU A 101 26.19 -0.76 -6.44
N LYS A 102 27.09 -1.18 -5.54
CA LYS A 102 27.81 -2.44 -5.68
C LYS A 102 27.56 -3.31 -4.46
N LEU A 103 27.00 -4.49 -4.72
CA LEU A 103 26.87 -5.56 -3.73
C LEU A 103 28.16 -6.39 -3.69
N THR A 104 28.72 -6.55 -2.50
CA THR A 104 29.95 -7.30 -2.24
C THR A 104 29.80 -8.12 -0.96
N GLY A 105 30.67 -9.11 -0.78
CA GLY A 105 30.72 -9.88 0.47
C GLY A 105 29.48 -10.72 0.77
N LEU A 106 28.61 -10.96 -0.23
CA LEU A 106 27.42 -11.80 -0.07
C LEU A 106 27.81 -13.21 0.35
N LYS A 107 27.30 -13.64 1.50
CA LYS A 107 27.37 -15.01 1.99
C LYS A 107 25.99 -15.42 2.46
N VAL A 108 25.55 -16.58 2.01
CA VAL A 108 24.29 -17.20 2.40
C VAL A 108 24.59 -18.62 2.84
N VAL A 109 24.25 -18.94 4.08
CA VAL A 109 24.56 -20.23 4.69
C VAL A 109 23.33 -20.76 5.39
N THR A 110 23.03 -22.04 5.16
CA THR A 110 21.97 -22.77 5.86
C THR A 110 22.61 -23.76 6.81
N TYR A 111 22.20 -23.72 8.06
CA TYR A 111 22.64 -24.58 9.15
C TYR A 111 21.54 -25.56 9.51
N ASN A 112 21.88 -26.84 9.56
CA ASN A 112 20.97 -27.94 9.77
C ASN A 112 21.47 -28.84 10.90
N SER A 113 20.57 -29.45 11.66
CA SER A 113 20.93 -30.55 12.57
C SER A 113 20.98 -31.86 11.80
N GLU A 114 22.11 -32.56 11.87
CA GLU A 114 22.27 -33.93 11.37
C GLU A 114 22.98 -34.75 12.45
N ASN A 115 22.28 -35.77 12.97
CA ASN A 115 22.78 -36.61 14.08
C ASN A 115 23.26 -35.79 15.30
N GLY A 116 22.56 -34.71 15.64
CA GLY A 116 22.89 -33.82 16.76
C GLY A 116 24.08 -32.90 16.53
N LYS A 117 24.62 -32.83 15.29
CA LYS A 117 25.69 -31.90 14.90
C LYS A 117 25.17 -30.86 13.92
N ILE A 118 25.73 -29.65 14.00
CA ILE A 118 25.43 -28.57 13.06
C ILE A 118 26.20 -28.81 11.76
N VAL A 119 25.46 -28.97 10.66
CA VAL A 119 25.98 -29.10 9.29
C VAL A 119 25.63 -27.82 8.53
N GLN A 120 26.64 -27.19 7.92
CA GLN A 120 26.48 -25.95 7.15
C GLN A 120 26.47 -26.24 5.65
N THR A 121 25.57 -25.60 4.91
CA THR A 121 25.52 -25.60 3.44
C THR A 121 25.66 -24.16 2.96
N LYS A 122 26.70 -23.87 2.18
CA LYS A 122 26.95 -22.52 1.65
C LYS A 122 26.39 -22.39 0.25
N MET A 123 25.77 -21.25 -0.04
CA MET A 123 25.34 -20.92 -1.40
C MET A 123 26.56 -20.75 -2.31
N LYS A 124 26.45 -21.26 -3.53
CA LYS A 124 27.47 -21.04 -4.57
C LYS A 124 27.29 -19.66 -5.20
N SER A 125 28.36 -19.12 -5.78
CA SER A 125 28.36 -17.76 -6.35
C SER A 125 27.45 -17.60 -7.58
N ASP A 126 27.09 -18.68 -8.26
CA ASP A 126 26.17 -18.73 -9.40
C ASP A 126 24.68 -18.78 -8.99
N GLY A 127 24.38 -18.87 -7.69
CA GLY A 127 23.00 -18.86 -7.16
C GLY A 127 22.36 -17.47 -7.06
N MET A 128 22.96 -16.45 -7.69
CA MET A 128 22.52 -15.06 -7.64
C MET A 128 22.05 -14.61 -9.02
N PHE A 129 20.87 -13.97 -9.06
CA PHE A 129 20.27 -13.45 -10.28
C PHE A 129 20.02 -11.95 -10.16
N GLU A 130 20.22 -11.21 -11.24
CA GLU A 130 19.94 -9.78 -11.33
C GLU A 130 18.72 -9.58 -12.23
N GLU A 131 17.72 -8.85 -11.73
CA GLU A 131 16.49 -8.51 -12.44
C GLU A 131 16.28 -7.00 -12.43
N LYS A 132 16.05 -6.41 -13.60
CA LYS A 132 15.71 -4.98 -13.69
C LYS A 132 14.31 -4.76 -13.14
N TYR A 133 14.19 -3.96 -12.07
CA TYR A 133 12.90 -3.67 -11.43
C TYR A 133 12.26 -2.40 -12.00
N ASP A 134 13.03 -1.30 -12.07
CA ASP A 134 12.56 -0.05 -12.68
C ASP A 134 13.68 0.71 -13.41
N GLN A 135 13.54 2.04 -13.56
CA GLN A 135 14.52 2.88 -14.25
C GLN A 135 15.82 3.10 -13.44
N ASN A 136 15.74 2.95 -12.12
CA ASN A 136 16.80 3.28 -11.18
C ASN A 136 17.12 2.16 -10.18
N ILE A 137 16.39 1.04 -10.19
CA ILE A 137 16.56 -0.08 -9.28
C ILE A 137 16.74 -1.40 -10.05
N ASP A 138 17.81 -2.10 -9.69
CA ASP A 138 18.04 -3.51 -10.02
C ASP A 138 17.83 -4.36 -8.75
N LEU A 139 17.19 -5.52 -8.87
CA LEU A 139 17.01 -6.48 -7.78
C LEU A 139 18.01 -7.63 -7.90
N ILE A 140 18.82 -7.81 -6.87
CA ILE A 140 19.66 -9.00 -6.70
C ILE A 140 18.86 -10.05 -5.92
N LYS A 141 18.53 -11.17 -6.56
CA LYS A 141 17.72 -12.26 -6.01
C LYS A 141 18.57 -13.49 -5.76
N PHE A 142 18.37 -14.14 -4.61
CA PHE A 142 19.05 -15.38 -4.24
C PHE A 142 18.25 -16.18 -3.20
N THR A 143 18.47 -17.49 -3.18
CA THR A 143 17.77 -18.43 -2.28
C THR A 143 18.76 -19.19 -1.42
N ALA A 144 18.46 -19.34 -0.13
CA ALA A 144 19.28 -20.13 0.77
C ALA A 144 19.26 -21.64 0.39
N PRO A 145 20.42 -22.32 0.31
CA PRO A 145 20.49 -23.70 -0.14
C PRO A 145 20.06 -24.69 0.95
N ASN A 146 19.55 -25.87 0.58
CA ASN A 146 19.30 -26.98 1.51
C ASN A 146 18.45 -26.61 2.74
N VAL A 147 17.41 -25.80 2.53
CA VAL A 147 16.46 -25.41 3.57
C VAL A 147 15.47 -26.55 3.84
N LYS A 148 15.30 -26.87 5.12
CA LYS A 148 14.36 -27.85 5.66
C LYS A 148 13.75 -27.32 6.96
N GLU A 149 12.73 -28.01 7.47
CA GLU A 149 12.19 -27.71 8.81
C GLU A 149 13.30 -27.78 9.85
N GLY A 150 13.38 -26.76 10.71
CA GLY A 150 14.45 -26.62 11.69
C GLY A 150 15.73 -25.94 11.17
N SER A 151 15.84 -25.62 9.88
CA SER A 151 17.01 -24.88 9.35
C SER A 151 17.16 -23.51 10.00
N VAL A 152 18.41 -23.09 10.21
CA VAL A 152 18.77 -21.69 10.47
C VAL A 152 19.47 -21.15 9.23
N ILE A 153 18.96 -20.06 8.67
CA ILE A 153 19.53 -19.37 7.52
C ILE A 153 20.27 -18.15 8.04
N GLU A 154 21.50 -17.93 7.60
CA GLU A 154 22.28 -16.73 7.90
C GLU A 154 22.77 -16.07 6.61
N VAL A 155 22.51 -14.77 6.48
CA VAL A 155 22.86 -13.96 5.33
C VAL A 155 23.68 -12.76 5.77
N THR A 156 24.76 -12.46 5.05
CA THR A 156 25.47 -11.19 5.17
C THR A 156 25.89 -10.64 3.83
N TYR A 157 25.87 -9.32 3.69
CA TYR A 157 26.35 -8.62 2.50
C TYR A 157 26.73 -7.18 2.83
N ARG A 158 27.47 -6.56 1.91
CA ARG A 158 27.87 -5.15 1.94
C ARG A 158 27.45 -4.47 0.65
N ILE A 159 26.95 -3.24 0.76
CA ILE A 159 26.61 -2.37 -0.36
C ILE A 159 27.42 -1.09 -0.24
N THR A 160 28.14 -0.74 -1.30
CA THR A 160 28.81 0.57 -1.42
C THR A 160 28.08 1.45 -2.42
N SER A 161 27.85 2.70 -2.04
CA SER A 161 27.00 3.63 -2.77
C SER A 161 27.60 5.03 -2.80
N ASP A 162 27.68 5.62 -3.99
CA ASP A 162 28.03 7.04 -4.15
C ASP A 162 26.76 7.93 -4.04
N PHE A 163 25.59 7.33 -3.82
CA PHE A 163 24.29 8.00 -3.74
C PHE A 163 23.90 8.29 -2.29
N LEU A 164 24.47 9.36 -1.71
CA LEU A 164 24.19 9.70 -0.30
C LEU A 164 22.71 10.01 -0.03
N HIS A 165 21.94 10.43 -1.04
CA HIS A 165 20.49 10.62 -0.90
C HIS A 165 19.71 9.29 -0.81
N TYR A 166 20.27 8.19 -1.30
CA TYR A 166 19.67 6.85 -1.21
C TYR A 166 20.19 6.12 0.04
N PHE A 167 20.01 6.74 1.19
CA PHE A 167 20.36 6.15 2.48
C PHE A 167 19.32 5.10 2.84
N ARG A 168 19.74 3.87 3.16
CA ARG A 168 18.81 2.77 3.40
C ARG A 168 18.02 2.97 4.69
N ASP A 169 16.71 2.94 4.55
CA ASP A 169 15.76 2.71 5.63
C ASP A 169 16.05 1.37 6.33
N TRP A 170 15.58 1.23 7.56
CA TRP A 170 15.68 -0.02 8.30
C TRP A 170 14.35 -0.42 8.92
N GLU A 171 13.86 -1.60 8.52
CA GLU A 171 12.65 -2.22 9.05
C GLU A 171 12.97 -3.04 10.29
N PHE A 172 12.33 -2.69 11.42
CA PHE A 172 12.43 -3.43 12.67
C PHE A 172 11.44 -4.59 12.75
N GLN A 173 10.39 -4.54 11.93
CA GLN A 173 9.30 -5.50 11.87
C GLN A 173 9.29 -6.23 10.53
N SER A 174 8.87 -7.49 10.52
CA SER A 174 8.74 -8.33 9.33
C SER A 174 7.43 -9.10 9.36
N THR A 175 7.08 -9.82 8.29
CA THR A 175 5.89 -10.70 8.22
C THR A 175 5.99 -11.97 9.09
N ILE A 176 7.15 -12.17 9.72
CA ILE A 176 7.42 -13.16 10.77
C ILE A 176 7.96 -12.45 12.02
N PRO A 177 7.83 -13.04 13.22
CA PRO A 177 8.31 -12.40 14.43
C PRO A 177 9.81 -12.12 14.37
N VAL A 178 10.25 -11.03 15.00
CA VAL A 178 11.65 -10.62 15.06
C VAL A 178 12.09 -10.54 16.52
N MET A 179 12.99 -11.45 16.93
CA MET A 179 13.51 -11.49 18.30
C MET A 179 14.39 -10.28 18.60
N TRP A 180 15.25 -9.90 17.65
CA TRP A 180 16.11 -8.72 17.76
C TRP A 180 16.35 -8.10 16.39
N SER A 181 16.14 -6.79 16.28
CA SER A 181 16.51 -5.99 15.12
C SER A 181 17.27 -4.76 15.58
N GLU A 182 18.47 -4.52 15.06
CA GLU A 182 19.30 -3.37 15.43
C GLU A 182 19.91 -2.69 14.21
N TYR A 183 19.81 -1.36 14.17
CA TYR A 183 20.41 -0.53 13.14
C TYR A 183 21.32 0.52 13.74
N ARG A 184 22.51 0.67 13.15
CA ARG A 184 23.47 1.72 13.51
C ARG A 184 23.79 2.58 12.30
N ALA A 185 23.78 3.89 12.46
CA ALA A 185 24.12 4.83 11.41
C ALA A 185 25.20 5.81 11.88
N ALA A 186 26.30 5.89 11.14
CA ALA A 186 27.42 6.80 11.38
C ALA A 186 27.46 7.89 10.30
N ILE A 187 27.08 9.11 10.68
CA ILE A 187 26.83 10.21 9.74
C ILE A 187 27.76 11.39 10.10
N PRO A 188 28.69 11.81 9.22
CA PRO A 188 29.45 13.04 9.38
C PRO A 188 28.53 14.26 9.50
N GLU A 189 28.91 15.23 10.33
CA GLU A 189 28.15 16.48 10.58
C GLU A 189 27.85 17.30 9.31
N TYR A 190 28.51 16.98 8.20
CA TYR A 190 28.29 17.59 6.90
C TYR A 190 26.97 17.20 6.25
N PHE A 191 26.38 16.04 6.58
CA PHE A 191 25.19 15.50 5.93
C PHE A 191 23.99 15.54 6.87
N ASN A 192 22.96 16.29 6.51
CA ASN A 192 21.80 16.53 7.36
C ASN A 192 20.62 15.73 6.83
N TYR A 193 20.33 14.61 7.50
CA TYR A 193 19.19 13.75 7.19
C TYR A 193 18.01 14.05 8.11
N GLU A 194 16.84 14.22 7.51
CA GLU A 194 15.58 14.04 8.23
C GLU A 194 15.42 12.56 8.56
N LYS A 195 15.16 12.28 9.84
CA LYS A 195 15.03 10.92 10.38
C LYS A 195 13.70 10.81 11.09
N PHE A 196 12.86 9.89 10.65
CA PHE A 196 11.56 9.70 11.27
C PHE A 196 11.20 8.23 11.40
N MET A 197 10.71 7.87 12.59
CA MET A 197 10.11 6.58 12.84
C MET A 197 8.75 6.50 12.14
N GLN A 198 8.44 5.33 11.61
CA GLN A 198 7.14 4.95 11.09
C GLN A 198 6.72 3.65 11.75
N GLY A 199 5.41 3.38 11.77
CA GLY A 199 4.81 2.21 12.41
C GLY A 199 4.62 2.39 13.91
N TYR A 200 4.11 1.36 14.56
CA TYR A 200 3.60 1.43 15.95
C TYR A 200 4.57 0.85 16.97
N ILE A 201 5.64 0.18 16.52
CA ILE A 201 6.63 -0.43 17.40
C ILE A 201 7.77 0.56 17.61
N ALA A 202 7.82 1.13 18.81
CA ALA A 202 8.94 1.95 19.24
C ALA A 202 10.17 1.06 19.50
N PRO A 203 11.38 1.47 19.08
CA PRO A 203 12.58 0.74 19.39
C PRO A 203 12.87 0.83 20.89
N ALA A 204 13.24 -0.29 21.50
CA ALA A 204 13.68 -0.38 22.89
C ALA A 204 14.96 0.43 23.17
N ILE A 205 15.79 0.65 22.13
CA ILE A 205 16.97 1.51 22.19
C ILE A 205 16.83 2.59 21.12
N ASN A 206 17.05 3.84 21.49
CA ASN A 206 17.15 4.98 20.58
C ASN A 206 18.18 5.96 21.16
N GLU A 207 19.44 5.84 20.75
CA GLU A 207 20.54 6.65 21.27
C GLU A 207 21.37 7.28 20.15
N SER A 208 22.00 8.42 20.44
CA SER A 208 22.93 9.11 19.54
C SER A 208 24.13 9.68 20.29
N LYS A 209 25.32 9.56 19.72
CA LYS A 209 26.58 10.09 20.29
C LYS A 209 27.46 10.70 19.21
N GLU A 210 28.17 11.77 19.54
CA GLU A 210 29.16 12.40 18.66
C GLU A 210 30.55 11.83 18.93
N PHE A 211 31.31 11.58 17.87
CA PHE A 211 32.69 11.14 17.93
C PHE A 211 33.58 12.06 17.07
N PRO A 212 34.75 12.49 17.57
CA PRO A 212 35.72 13.20 16.75
C PRO A 212 36.35 12.25 15.72
N LYS A 213 36.44 12.71 14.47
CA LYS A 213 37.06 12.03 13.34
C LYS A 213 37.93 13.00 12.56
N SER A 214 38.76 12.47 11.67
CA SER A 214 39.59 13.27 10.78
C SER A 214 39.70 12.68 9.39
N ILE A 215 39.74 13.53 8.38
CA ILE A 215 40.06 13.19 6.99
C ILE A 215 41.49 13.64 6.72
N LEU A 216 42.28 12.80 6.06
CA LEU A 216 43.61 13.15 5.56
C LEU A 216 43.53 13.33 4.05
N LEU A 217 43.71 14.55 3.58
CA LEU A 217 43.73 14.89 2.16
C LEU A 217 45.17 14.99 1.69
N THR A 218 45.59 14.10 0.79
CA THR A 218 46.93 14.17 0.20
C THR A 218 46.86 14.78 -1.20
N SER A 219 47.45 15.95 -1.40
CA SER A 219 47.66 16.59 -2.70
C SER A 219 49.06 16.31 -3.23
N LYS A 220 49.21 16.31 -4.56
CA LYS A 220 50.47 16.07 -5.26
C LYS A 220 50.73 17.21 -6.23
N GLU A 221 51.79 17.97 -6.00
CA GLU A 221 52.26 18.96 -6.95
C GLU A 221 53.48 18.42 -7.70
N ARG A 222 53.47 18.61 -9.02
CA ARG A 222 54.61 18.31 -9.89
C ARG A 222 55.12 19.63 -10.44
N SER A 223 56.34 19.99 -10.06
CA SER A 223 57.04 21.14 -10.64
C SER A 223 57.90 20.66 -11.81
N ALA A 224 57.71 21.26 -12.99
CA ALA A 224 58.44 20.92 -14.20
C ALA A 224 59.63 21.88 -14.39
N GLY A 225 60.80 21.46 -13.93
CA GLY A 225 62.10 22.07 -14.25
C GLY A 225 63.02 21.09 -15.02
N ARG A 226 64.34 21.30 -14.98
CA ARG A 226 65.34 20.36 -15.55
C ARG A 226 65.31 18.95 -14.93
N VAL A 227 64.67 18.80 -13.77
CA VAL A 227 64.34 17.54 -13.10
C VAL A 227 62.90 17.63 -12.62
N THR A 228 62.10 16.59 -12.85
CA THR A 228 60.71 16.52 -12.34
C THR A 228 60.74 16.25 -10.85
N GLN A 229 60.36 17.24 -10.03
CA GLN A 229 60.20 17.06 -8.58
C GLN A 229 58.72 16.90 -8.25
N THR A 230 58.41 15.88 -7.45
CA THR A 230 57.06 15.64 -6.91
C THR A 230 57.07 15.99 -5.43
N SER A 231 56.22 16.92 -5.00
CA SER A 231 55.94 17.19 -3.59
C SER A 231 54.57 16.61 -3.23
N PHE A 232 54.44 16.13 -1.99
CA PHE A 232 53.19 15.68 -1.40
C PHE A 232 52.87 16.60 -0.22
N GLN A 233 51.66 17.14 -0.17
CA GLN A 233 51.14 17.85 1.00
C GLN A 233 49.96 17.06 1.57
N THR A 234 49.91 16.92 2.89
CA THR A 234 48.81 16.25 3.59
C THR A 234 48.12 17.24 4.52
N ASP A 235 46.85 17.52 4.25
CA ASP A 235 46.00 18.35 5.10
C ASP A 235 45.09 17.47 5.96
N LYS A 236 44.97 17.78 7.26
CA LYS A 236 44.06 17.09 8.19
C LYS A 236 42.83 17.95 8.42
N ILE A 237 41.66 17.40 8.13
CA ILE A 237 40.37 18.04 8.40
C ILE A 237 39.68 17.27 9.52
N ASP A 238 39.54 17.89 10.69
CA ASP A 238 38.78 17.33 11.81
C ASP A 238 37.29 17.60 11.63
N TYR A 239 36.46 16.63 12.00
CA TYR A 239 35.00 16.70 11.93
C TYR A 239 34.35 15.82 12.99
N LYS A 240 33.06 16.04 13.23
CA LYS A 240 32.23 15.20 14.11
C LYS A 240 31.44 14.18 13.30
N GLU A 241 31.43 12.94 13.78
CA GLU A 241 30.56 11.87 13.30
C GLU A 241 29.48 11.61 14.34
N VAL A 242 28.21 11.72 13.93
CA VAL A 242 27.05 11.40 14.76
C VAL A 242 26.70 9.93 14.56
N ASN A 243 26.87 9.13 15.60
CA ASN A 243 26.55 7.71 15.62
C ASN A 243 25.21 7.49 16.29
N HIS A 244 24.25 7.00 15.52
CA HIS A 244 22.93 6.60 15.95
C HIS A 244 22.83 5.10 16.16
N ARG A 245 22.01 4.69 17.13
CA ARG A 245 21.68 3.28 17.37
C ARG A 245 20.20 3.15 17.71
N TRP A 246 19.53 2.30 16.95
CA TRP A 246 18.15 1.89 17.19
C TRP A 246 18.09 0.38 17.35
N ALA A 247 17.39 -0.13 18.35
CA ALA A 247 17.15 -1.57 18.47
C ALA A 247 15.73 -1.85 18.95
N ALA A 248 15.09 -2.84 18.34
CA ALA A 248 13.80 -3.38 18.72
C ALA A 248 13.97 -4.85 19.14
N LYS A 249 13.21 -5.27 20.15
CA LYS A 249 13.28 -6.61 20.73
C LYS A 249 11.87 -7.19 20.82
N ASP A 250 11.76 -8.50 20.61
CA ASP A 250 10.52 -9.26 20.77
C ASP A 250 9.37 -8.64 19.93
N VAL A 251 9.69 -8.28 18.69
CA VAL A 251 8.81 -7.59 17.75
C VAL A 251 7.83 -8.61 17.13
N PRO A 252 6.50 -8.41 17.26
CA PRO A 252 5.52 -9.31 16.67
C PRO A 252 5.56 -9.27 15.14
N ALA A 253 5.15 -10.38 14.52
CA ALA A 253 4.95 -10.45 13.08
C ALA A 253 3.95 -9.38 12.62
N PHE A 254 4.29 -8.66 11.55
CA PHE A 254 3.35 -7.84 10.81
C PHE A 254 2.31 -8.76 10.16
N ARG A 255 1.03 -8.57 10.52
CA ARG A 255 -0.08 -9.33 9.94
C ARG A 255 -0.94 -8.38 9.12
N SER A 256 -1.11 -8.71 7.84
CA SER A 256 -2.02 -7.95 6.99
C SER A 256 -3.45 -8.10 7.51
N GLU A 257 -4.13 -6.97 7.69
CA GLU A 257 -5.51 -6.93 8.18
C GLU A 257 -6.47 -6.53 7.04
N PRO A 258 -7.71 -7.05 7.02
CA PRO A 258 -8.71 -6.62 6.03
C PRO A 258 -8.89 -5.10 5.98
N PHE A 259 -9.11 -4.51 4.81
CA PHE A 259 -9.30 -3.05 4.65
C PHE A 259 -8.09 -2.19 5.09
N MET A 260 -6.90 -2.76 5.20
CA MET A 260 -5.66 -1.99 5.24
C MET A 260 -5.29 -1.52 3.83
N THR A 261 -4.73 -0.32 3.69
CA THR A 261 -4.25 0.24 2.42
C THR A 261 -3.02 -0.52 1.90
N THR A 262 -1.94 -0.48 2.65
CA THR A 262 -0.69 -1.18 2.38
C THR A 262 0.08 -1.38 3.69
N HIS A 263 0.87 -2.45 3.76
CA HIS A 263 1.75 -2.67 4.91
C HIS A 263 2.84 -1.59 5.02
N GLN A 264 3.20 -0.97 3.89
CA GLN A 264 4.26 0.03 3.82
C GLN A 264 4.00 1.25 4.69
N ASP A 265 2.74 1.58 4.99
CA ASP A 265 2.39 2.71 5.86
C ASP A 265 2.65 2.41 7.34
N TYR A 266 2.62 1.13 7.70
CA TYR A 266 2.45 0.69 9.08
C TYR A 266 3.58 -0.20 9.60
N ILE A 267 4.41 -0.74 8.71
CA ILE A 267 5.60 -1.49 9.08
C ILE A 267 6.53 -0.59 9.90
N SER A 268 7.02 -1.12 11.02
CA SER A 268 7.82 -0.34 11.95
C SER A 268 9.24 -0.17 11.42
N LYS A 269 9.62 1.05 11.04
CA LYS A 269 10.91 1.35 10.41
C LYS A 269 11.43 2.75 10.73
N ILE A 270 12.76 2.93 10.60
CA ILE A 270 13.41 4.25 10.60
C ILE A 270 13.71 4.65 9.16
N ASN A 271 13.28 5.86 8.79
CA ASN A 271 13.44 6.40 7.44
C ASN A 271 14.51 7.50 7.41
N PHE A 272 15.19 7.65 6.27
CA PHE A 272 16.23 8.66 6.09
C PHE A 272 16.01 9.46 4.80
N GLU A 273 15.98 10.79 4.92
CA GLU A 273 15.88 11.67 3.77
C GLU A 273 16.96 12.76 3.85
N LEU A 274 17.88 12.80 2.89
CA LEU A 274 18.96 13.80 2.88
C LEU A 274 18.37 15.18 2.55
N ALA A 275 18.28 16.06 3.56
CA ALA A 275 17.75 17.40 3.38
C ALA A 275 18.77 18.31 2.68
N TYR A 276 19.99 18.35 3.20
CA TYR A 276 21.08 19.15 2.65
C TYR A 276 22.44 18.67 3.15
N TYR A 277 23.51 19.17 2.53
CA TYR A 277 24.86 19.04 3.07
C TYR A 277 25.57 20.40 3.16
N LYS A 278 26.46 20.51 4.15
CA LYS A 278 27.20 21.74 4.46
C LYS A 278 28.64 21.39 4.86
N PHE A 279 29.57 21.66 3.96
CA PHE A 279 31.00 21.54 4.25
C PHE A 279 31.54 22.80 4.94
N PRO A 280 32.68 22.71 5.65
CA PRO A 280 33.30 23.86 6.30
C PRO A 280 33.54 24.99 5.29
N ASN A 281 33.18 26.21 5.68
CA ASN A 281 33.32 27.43 4.86
C ASN A 281 32.61 27.40 3.49
N GLN A 282 31.66 26.48 3.29
CA GLN A 282 30.82 26.43 2.08
C GLN A 282 29.36 26.78 2.41
N PRO A 283 28.60 27.32 1.44
CA PRO A 283 27.16 27.48 1.59
C PRO A 283 26.47 26.12 1.73
N ILE A 284 25.26 26.14 2.32
CA ILE A 284 24.38 24.98 2.35
C ILE A 284 24.06 24.56 0.91
N LYS A 285 24.15 23.27 0.62
CA LYS A 285 23.74 22.67 -0.63
C LYS A 285 22.49 21.81 -0.40
N PRO A 286 21.29 22.31 -0.74
CA PRO A 286 20.06 21.55 -0.55
C PRO A 286 20.05 20.31 -1.45
N VAL A 287 19.44 19.24 -0.94
CA VAL A 287 19.22 17.97 -1.65
C VAL A 287 17.72 17.68 -1.73
N MET A 288 16.99 17.83 -0.62
CA MET A 288 15.53 17.86 -0.63
C MET A 288 15.07 19.18 -1.23
N GLY A 289 14.24 19.10 -2.27
CA GLY A 289 13.63 20.26 -2.91
C GLY A 289 12.44 20.81 -2.12
N THR A 290 11.93 21.94 -2.56
CA THR A 290 10.62 22.44 -2.13
C THR A 290 9.50 21.89 -3.02
N TRP A 291 8.24 22.04 -2.59
CA TRP A 291 7.09 21.76 -3.45
C TRP A 291 7.09 22.60 -4.74
N ALA A 292 7.68 23.81 -4.70
CA ALA A 292 7.89 24.64 -5.88
C ALA A 292 8.96 24.06 -6.83
N ASP A 293 10.07 23.55 -6.29
CA ASP A 293 11.11 22.88 -7.07
C ASP A 293 10.59 21.59 -7.71
N LEU A 294 9.81 20.80 -6.95
CA LEU A 294 9.14 19.61 -7.46
C LEU A 294 8.20 19.99 -8.60
N ASN A 295 7.32 20.96 -8.39
CA ASN A 295 6.41 21.46 -9.43
C ASN A 295 7.16 21.88 -10.70
N LYS A 296 8.23 22.67 -10.55
CA LYS A 296 9.08 23.08 -11.67
C LYS A 296 9.70 21.88 -12.40
N SER A 297 10.26 20.92 -11.66
CA SER A 297 10.89 19.73 -12.24
C SER A 297 9.93 18.89 -13.08
N PHE A 298 8.68 18.74 -12.62
CA PHE A 298 7.65 18.02 -13.37
C PHE A 298 7.17 18.81 -14.60
N LEU A 299 7.03 20.14 -14.49
CA LEU A 299 6.68 21.00 -15.63
C LEU A 299 7.74 20.97 -16.75
N GLU A 300 9.01 20.85 -16.39
CA GLU A 300 10.16 20.85 -17.32
C GLU A 300 10.53 19.45 -17.83
N SER A 301 10.10 18.38 -17.15
CA SER A 301 10.42 17.00 -17.51
C SER A 301 9.89 16.59 -18.89
N GLU A 302 10.79 16.10 -19.76
CA GLU A 302 10.51 15.48 -21.07
C GLU A 302 9.43 14.38 -20.98
N ASN A 303 9.46 13.59 -19.92
CA ASN A 303 8.51 12.48 -19.70
C ASN A 303 7.26 12.88 -18.92
N PHE A 304 6.97 14.19 -18.78
CA PHE A 304 5.79 14.71 -18.08
C PHE A 304 5.29 16.03 -18.69
N GLY A 305 5.63 17.18 -18.10
CA GLY A 305 5.08 18.49 -18.47
C GLY A 305 5.50 18.94 -19.87
N ALA A 306 6.75 18.66 -20.26
CA ALA A 306 7.21 18.95 -21.61
C ALA A 306 6.54 18.03 -22.65
N ALA A 307 6.28 16.75 -22.34
CA ALA A 307 5.48 15.88 -23.22
C ALA A 307 4.05 16.41 -23.45
N VAL A 308 3.38 16.89 -22.39
CA VAL A 308 2.05 17.52 -22.50
C VAL A 308 2.11 18.75 -23.43
N LYS A 309 3.07 19.67 -23.20
CA LYS A 309 3.25 20.88 -24.02
C LYS A 309 3.64 20.56 -25.47
N GLY A 310 4.57 19.64 -25.68
CA GLY A 310 5.16 19.26 -26.97
C GLY A 310 4.30 18.36 -27.85
N SER A 311 3.16 17.88 -27.36
CA SER A 311 2.27 16.94 -28.08
C SER A 311 1.39 17.59 -29.16
N GLY A 312 1.97 18.38 -30.06
CA GLY A 312 1.26 19.11 -31.11
C GLY A 312 0.37 18.25 -32.02
N PHE A 313 0.73 16.98 -32.22
CA PHE A 313 -0.05 16.00 -32.99
C PHE A 313 -1.48 15.79 -32.46
N LEU A 314 -1.73 16.04 -31.16
CA LEU A 314 -3.05 15.91 -30.56
C LEU A 314 -4.01 17.05 -30.95
N ARG A 315 -3.55 18.15 -31.55
CA ARG A 315 -4.40 19.32 -31.86
C ARG A 315 -5.54 18.95 -32.81
N LYS A 316 -5.22 18.40 -33.98
CA LYS A 316 -6.21 17.97 -34.97
C LYS A 316 -7.13 16.87 -34.42
N ILE A 317 -6.55 15.91 -33.68
CA ILE A 317 -7.31 14.83 -33.02
C ILE A 317 -8.31 15.41 -32.01
N THR A 318 -7.92 16.44 -31.26
CA THR A 318 -8.79 17.12 -30.30
C THR A 318 -9.91 17.89 -31.01
N GLU A 319 -9.59 18.61 -32.09
CA GLU A 319 -10.58 19.34 -32.89
C GLU A 319 -11.64 18.37 -33.46
N GLU A 320 -11.22 17.24 -33.99
CA GLU A 320 -12.11 16.18 -34.49
C GLU A 320 -12.93 15.55 -33.36
N ALA A 321 -12.30 15.18 -32.24
CA ALA A 321 -12.97 14.58 -31.09
C ALA A 321 -14.01 15.54 -30.46
N THR A 322 -13.75 16.85 -30.50
CA THR A 322 -14.65 17.88 -29.92
C THR A 322 -15.60 18.52 -30.93
N ALA A 323 -15.59 18.07 -32.19
CA ALA A 323 -16.44 18.63 -33.24
C ALA A 323 -17.92 18.66 -32.81
N GLY A 324 -18.58 19.81 -32.97
CA GLY A 324 -19.98 20.01 -32.57
C GLY A 324 -20.24 20.14 -31.06
N ALA A 325 -19.21 20.21 -30.21
CA ALA A 325 -19.37 20.60 -28.80
C ALA A 325 -19.43 22.14 -28.68
N SER A 326 -20.46 22.66 -28.02
CA SER A 326 -20.70 24.09 -27.84
C SER A 326 -20.30 24.58 -26.44
N THR A 327 -20.28 23.70 -25.44
CA THR A 327 -19.98 24.08 -24.05
C THR A 327 -18.65 23.48 -23.55
N PRO A 328 -17.99 24.10 -22.55
CA PRO A 328 -16.82 23.50 -21.90
C PRO A 328 -17.10 22.08 -21.39
N LYS A 329 -18.26 21.86 -20.73
CA LYS A 329 -18.66 20.54 -20.21
C LYS A 329 -18.77 19.49 -21.31
N GLU A 330 -19.34 19.83 -22.48
CA GLU A 330 -19.41 18.92 -23.63
C GLU A 330 -18.02 18.58 -24.18
N LYS A 331 -17.13 19.58 -24.30
CA LYS A 331 -15.74 19.34 -24.73
C LYS A 331 -15.02 18.38 -23.79
N VAL A 332 -15.13 18.58 -22.47
CA VAL A 332 -14.54 17.68 -21.48
C VAL A 332 -15.09 16.27 -21.62
N ALA A 333 -16.41 16.12 -21.73
CA ALA A 333 -17.04 14.81 -21.90
C ALA A 333 -16.58 14.10 -23.18
N LYS A 334 -16.46 14.81 -24.31
CA LYS A 334 -15.98 14.24 -25.58
C LYS A 334 -14.51 13.84 -25.52
N VAL A 335 -13.65 14.68 -24.97
CA VAL A 335 -12.22 14.35 -24.81
C VAL A 335 -12.04 13.17 -23.87
N TYR A 336 -12.71 13.18 -22.71
CA TYR A 336 -12.65 12.07 -21.76
C TYR A 336 -13.07 10.75 -22.41
N ASN A 337 -14.22 10.74 -23.10
CA ASN A 337 -14.71 9.55 -23.80
C ASN A 337 -13.77 9.11 -24.92
N PHE A 338 -13.19 10.04 -25.68
CA PHE A 338 -12.20 9.72 -26.71
C PHE A 338 -11.02 8.95 -26.10
N VAL A 339 -10.40 9.50 -25.04
CA VAL A 339 -9.23 8.87 -24.40
C VAL A 339 -9.60 7.50 -23.82
N LEU A 340 -10.69 7.44 -23.05
CA LEU A 340 -11.18 6.22 -22.39
C LEU A 340 -11.41 5.06 -23.38
N THR A 341 -11.87 5.37 -24.60
CA THR A 341 -12.19 4.37 -25.63
C THR A 341 -11.03 4.05 -26.58
N ASN A 342 -10.08 4.98 -26.78
CA ASN A 342 -8.99 4.80 -27.74
C ASN A 342 -7.66 4.34 -27.12
N VAL A 343 -7.49 4.43 -25.79
CA VAL A 343 -6.28 3.96 -25.11
C VAL A 343 -6.67 3.02 -23.98
N GLU A 344 -6.27 1.76 -24.07
CA GLU A 344 -6.48 0.77 -23.02
C GLU A 344 -5.40 0.86 -21.95
N TRP A 345 -5.80 0.78 -20.68
CA TRP A 345 -4.84 0.74 -19.59
C TRP A 345 -4.13 -0.61 -19.53
N ASP A 346 -2.80 -0.58 -19.53
CA ASP A 346 -1.95 -1.78 -19.49
C ASP A 346 -1.80 -2.41 -18.09
N GLY A 347 -2.46 -1.84 -17.07
CA GLY A 347 -2.37 -2.28 -15.68
C GLY A 347 -1.22 -1.66 -14.89
N SER A 348 -0.34 -0.87 -15.53
CA SER A 348 0.80 -0.23 -14.87
C SER A 348 0.45 1.16 -14.31
N ASN A 349 0.76 1.34 -13.03
CA ASN A 349 0.69 2.62 -12.32
C ASN A 349 2.01 3.37 -12.53
N ARG A 350 1.97 4.53 -13.20
CA ARG A 350 3.17 5.36 -13.39
C ARG A 350 2.87 6.84 -13.20
N LYS A 351 3.84 7.58 -12.66
CA LYS A 351 3.85 9.06 -12.63
C LYS A 351 4.51 9.68 -13.87
N PHE A 352 5.46 8.99 -14.50
CA PHE A 352 6.17 9.43 -15.71
C PHE A 352 5.82 8.54 -16.91
N LEU A 353 6.02 9.05 -18.12
CA LEU A 353 6.09 8.21 -19.33
C LEU A 353 7.30 7.26 -19.24
N ASN A 354 7.19 6.10 -19.89
CA ASN A 354 8.31 5.17 -20.05
C ASN A 354 8.94 5.37 -21.44
N ASP A 355 9.54 4.32 -22.02
CA ASP A 355 10.16 4.39 -23.36
C ASP A 355 9.15 4.75 -24.47
N ASP A 356 7.85 4.52 -24.26
CA ASP A 356 6.80 4.99 -25.16
C ASP A 356 6.43 6.45 -24.82
N ASN A 357 6.32 7.28 -25.86
CA ASN A 357 5.78 8.64 -25.72
C ASN A 357 4.25 8.65 -25.92
N LEU A 358 3.62 9.82 -25.72
CA LEU A 358 2.16 9.97 -25.87
C LEU A 358 1.64 9.54 -27.25
N LYS A 359 2.43 9.74 -28.31
CA LYS A 359 2.06 9.35 -29.67
C LYS A 359 2.09 7.82 -29.82
N ALA A 360 3.15 7.18 -29.33
CA ALA A 360 3.28 5.73 -29.36
C ALA A 360 2.14 5.04 -28.61
N ALA A 361 1.77 5.51 -27.42
CA ALA A 361 0.65 4.95 -26.66
C ALA A 361 -0.70 5.09 -27.38
N LEU A 362 -0.93 6.23 -28.06
CA LEU A 362 -2.14 6.44 -28.85
C LEU A 362 -2.17 5.56 -30.10
N ASP A 363 -1.05 5.47 -30.83
CA ASP A 363 -0.92 4.64 -32.03
C ASP A 363 -1.08 3.14 -31.69
N LYS A 364 -0.54 2.70 -30.56
CA LYS A 364 -0.71 1.33 -30.01
C LYS A 364 -2.07 1.08 -29.37
N LYS A 365 -2.85 2.13 -29.09
CA LYS A 365 -4.11 2.09 -28.33
C LYS A 365 -3.98 1.46 -26.95
N LYS A 366 -2.80 1.54 -26.33
CA LYS A 366 -2.50 0.93 -25.04
C LYS A 366 -1.39 1.69 -24.32
N GLY A 367 -1.50 1.84 -23.01
CA GLY A 367 -0.43 2.44 -22.20
C GLY A 367 -0.71 2.46 -20.70
N SER A 368 0.27 2.94 -19.95
CA SER A 368 0.18 3.13 -18.48
C SER A 368 -0.80 4.25 -18.10
N SER A 369 -1.05 4.38 -16.80
CA SER A 369 -1.87 5.49 -16.28
C SER A 369 -1.32 6.87 -16.64
N SER A 370 0.01 7.05 -16.66
CA SER A 370 0.63 8.31 -17.10
C SER A 370 0.38 8.61 -18.57
N HIS A 371 0.44 7.64 -19.47
CA HIS A 371 0.11 7.88 -20.88
C HIS A 371 -1.33 8.37 -21.03
N ILE A 372 -2.27 7.64 -20.43
CA ILE A 372 -3.70 7.90 -20.55
C ILE A 372 -4.04 9.29 -20.00
N ASN A 373 -3.64 9.58 -18.76
CA ASN A 373 -4.04 10.82 -18.12
C ASN A 373 -3.25 12.04 -18.63
N LEU A 374 -2.01 11.88 -19.13
CA LEU A 374 -1.29 13.00 -19.78
C LEU A 374 -1.81 13.28 -21.21
N ILE A 375 -2.27 12.26 -21.96
CA ILE A 375 -3.03 12.47 -23.20
C ILE A 375 -4.31 13.26 -22.89
N LEU A 376 -5.06 12.85 -21.85
CA LEU A 376 -6.27 13.53 -21.40
C LEU A 376 -6.01 15.01 -21.07
N VAL A 377 -5.03 15.31 -20.21
CA VAL A 377 -4.65 16.69 -19.87
C VAL A 377 -4.28 17.49 -21.13
N SER A 378 -3.45 16.92 -22.00
CA SER A 378 -3.01 17.60 -23.22
C SER A 378 -4.15 17.93 -24.18
N MET A 379 -5.07 16.98 -24.40
CA MET A 379 -6.24 17.20 -25.26
C MET A 379 -7.20 18.22 -24.65
N LEU A 380 -7.43 18.18 -23.33
CA LEU A 380 -8.26 19.18 -22.66
C LEU A 380 -7.68 20.60 -22.80
N GLN A 381 -6.38 20.77 -22.58
CA GLN A 381 -5.70 22.05 -22.80
C GLN A 381 -5.84 22.54 -24.25
N LYS A 382 -5.72 21.63 -25.24
CA LYS A 382 -5.91 21.95 -26.66
C LYS A 382 -7.35 22.27 -27.05
N ALA A 383 -8.33 21.78 -26.28
CA ALA A 383 -9.73 22.13 -26.43
C ALA A 383 -10.10 23.51 -25.82
N GLY A 384 -9.11 24.19 -25.20
CA GLY A 384 -9.29 25.46 -24.50
C GLY A 384 -9.83 25.29 -23.08
N ILE A 385 -9.66 24.11 -22.47
CA ILE A 385 -10.08 23.82 -21.10
C ILE A 385 -8.88 23.94 -20.16
N THR A 386 -9.05 24.63 -19.04
CA THR A 386 -8.06 24.67 -17.96
C THR A 386 -7.93 23.28 -17.33
N ALA A 387 -6.81 22.60 -17.59
CA ALA A 387 -6.54 21.28 -17.08
C ALA A 387 -5.08 21.13 -16.61
N HIS A 388 -4.89 20.46 -15.48
CA HIS A 388 -3.60 20.25 -14.84
C HIS A 388 -3.41 18.78 -14.46
N PRO A 389 -2.21 18.22 -14.63
CA PRO A 389 -1.92 16.90 -14.06
C PRO A 389 -1.82 16.99 -12.53
N VAL A 390 -2.29 15.96 -11.84
CA VAL A 390 -2.23 15.82 -10.38
C VAL A 390 -1.49 14.54 -10.04
N LEU A 391 -0.39 14.68 -9.30
CA LEU A 391 0.36 13.54 -8.77
C LEU A 391 -0.37 12.95 -7.58
N ILE A 392 -0.53 11.63 -7.56
CA ILE A 392 -1.14 10.91 -6.43
C ILE A 392 -0.29 9.69 -6.05
N SER A 393 -0.42 9.28 -4.79
CA SER A 393 0.02 7.97 -4.34
C SER A 393 -1.20 7.05 -4.30
N THR A 394 -1.20 5.97 -5.07
CA THR A 394 -2.30 5.00 -4.99
C THR A 394 -2.38 4.35 -3.62
N ARG A 395 -3.53 3.80 -3.23
CA ARG A 395 -3.73 3.11 -1.94
C ARG A 395 -2.67 2.05 -1.64
N SER A 396 -2.21 1.30 -2.65
CA SER A 396 -1.17 0.28 -2.47
C SER A 396 0.25 0.82 -2.28
N ASN A 397 0.47 2.12 -2.57
CA ASN A 397 1.76 2.79 -2.51
C ASN A 397 1.99 3.55 -1.19
N GLY A 398 0.93 3.75 -0.41
CA GLY A 398 0.97 4.37 0.91
C GLY A 398 0.70 5.86 0.90
N PHE A 399 0.63 6.48 2.08
CA PHE A 399 0.30 7.89 2.22
C PHE A 399 1.45 8.82 1.83
N VAL A 400 1.10 10.01 1.33
CA VAL A 400 2.08 11.05 1.07
C VAL A 400 2.31 11.89 2.33
N ARG A 401 3.57 12.14 2.64
CA ARG A 401 3.97 13.05 3.73
C ARG A 401 4.12 14.45 3.16
N GLU A 402 3.12 15.29 3.36
CA GLU A 402 3.06 16.65 2.78
C GLU A 402 4.21 17.57 3.24
N ASN A 403 4.89 17.26 4.33
CA ASN A 403 6.04 18.02 4.81
C ASN A 403 7.32 17.75 4.00
N PHE A 404 7.36 16.70 3.19
CA PHE A 404 8.52 16.30 2.41
C PHE A 404 8.18 16.33 0.92
N ALA A 405 8.79 17.25 0.17
CA ALA A 405 8.57 17.37 -1.27
C ALA A 405 9.41 16.34 -2.06
N LEU A 406 8.96 15.09 -2.01
CA LEU A 406 9.64 13.95 -2.62
C LEU A 406 8.82 13.32 -3.75
N SER A 407 9.40 13.29 -4.95
CA SER A 407 8.79 12.66 -6.13
C SER A 407 8.58 11.14 -5.96
N SER A 408 9.44 10.48 -5.16
CA SER A 408 9.35 9.04 -4.87
C SER A 408 8.04 8.63 -4.19
N GLN A 409 7.38 9.54 -3.47
CA GLN A 409 6.10 9.26 -2.79
C GLN A 409 4.92 9.09 -3.76
N PHE A 410 5.05 9.51 -5.02
CA PHE A 410 3.98 9.42 -6.02
C PHE A 410 4.26 8.30 -7.02
N ASN A 411 3.22 7.56 -7.41
CA ASN A 411 3.32 6.49 -8.40
C ASN A 411 2.26 6.59 -9.50
N TYR A 412 1.49 7.68 -9.54
CA TYR A 412 0.35 7.82 -10.44
C TYR A 412 0.05 9.29 -10.76
N VAL A 413 -0.62 9.55 -11.89
CA VAL A 413 -1.09 10.89 -12.29
C VAL A 413 -2.54 10.82 -12.76
N ILE A 414 -3.36 11.79 -12.34
CA ILE A 414 -4.74 12.03 -12.79
C ILE A 414 -4.85 13.44 -13.38
N ALA A 415 -6.03 13.83 -13.88
CA ALA A 415 -6.29 15.18 -14.39
C ALA A 415 -7.21 15.96 -13.45
N LEU A 416 -6.85 17.21 -13.16
CA LEU A 416 -7.73 18.23 -12.58
C LEU A 416 -8.22 19.12 -13.71
N VAL A 417 -9.52 19.37 -13.77
CA VAL A 417 -10.15 20.25 -14.76
C VAL A 417 -10.94 21.33 -14.04
N VAL A 418 -10.81 22.56 -14.51
CA VAL A 418 -11.57 23.70 -13.97
C VAL A 418 -12.60 24.15 -15.00
N ILE A 419 -13.88 24.10 -14.61
CA ILE A 419 -15.02 24.54 -15.43
C ILE A 419 -15.84 25.51 -14.59
N ASP A 420 -16.05 26.73 -15.09
CA ASP A 420 -16.85 27.75 -14.40
C ASP A 420 -16.39 28.04 -12.95
N GLY A 421 -15.09 27.87 -12.67
CA GLY A 421 -14.49 28.02 -11.34
C GLY A 421 -14.56 26.77 -10.46
N GLU A 422 -15.28 25.73 -10.87
CA GLU A 422 -15.38 24.46 -10.16
C GLU A 422 -14.33 23.46 -10.65
N SER A 423 -13.69 22.80 -9.68
CA SER A 423 -12.68 21.77 -9.92
C SER A 423 -13.30 20.37 -10.01
N MET A 424 -12.89 19.59 -11.01
CA MET A 424 -13.28 18.20 -11.19
C MET A 424 -12.05 17.33 -11.44
N LEU A 425 -11.93 16.23 -10.70
CA LEU A 425 -10.89 15.23 -10.91
C LEU A 425 -11.35 14.17 -11.92
N LEU A 426 -10.50 13.86 -12.87
CA LEU A 426 -10.74 12.88 -13.94
C LEU A 426 -9.62 11.85 -13.99
N ASP A 427 -10.01 10.60 -14.20
CA ASP A 427 -9.10 9.50 -14.50
C ASP A 427 -9.71 8.66 -15.64
N ALA A 428 -9.01 8.53 -16.75
CA ALA A 428 -9.52 7.83 -17.94
C ALA A 428 -9.04 6.37 -18.05
N THR A 429 -8.67 5.73 -16.95
CA THR A 429 -8.10 4.36 -16.98
C THR A 429 -9.11 3.26 -16.65
N ASP A 430 -10.29 3.58 -16.09
CA ASP A 430 -11.34 2.60 -15.78
C ASP A 430 -12.61 2.83 -16.62
N ARG A 431 -12.82 1.97 -17.63
CA ARG A 431 -13.96 2.04 -18.55
C ARG A 431 -15.32 1.79 -17.91
N LEU A 432 -15.34 1.28 -16.67
CA LEU A 432 -16.56 0.93 -15.95
C LEU A 432 -16.98 2.01 -14.93
N LEU A 433 -16.23 3.12 -14.85
CA LEU A 433 -16.56 4.27 -14.00
C LEU A 433 -17.05 5.46 -14.82
N PRO A 434 -18.11 6.15 -14.38
CA PRO A 434 -18.54 7.38 -15.02
C PRO A 434 -17.48 8.49 -14.83
N MET A 435 -17.44 9.42 -15.78
CA MET A 435 -16.60 10.62 -15.71
C MET A 435 -16.79 11.37 -14.39
N GLY A 436 -15.71 11.81 -13.77
CA GLY A 436 -15.73 12.50 -12.48
C GLY A 436 -15.70 11.57 -11.26
N VAL A 437 -15.67 10.26 -11.45
CA VAL A 437 -15.50 9.27 -10.38
C VAL A 437 -14.13 8.66 -10.46
N LEU A 438 -13.32 8.89 -9.42
CA LEU A 438 -12.00 8.29 -9.33
C LEU A 438 -12.08 6.77 -9.03
N PRO A 439 -11.20 5.95 -9.64
CA PRO A 439 -11.04 4.56 -9.25
C PRO A 439 -10.65 4.41 -7.78
N GLU A 440 -11.10 3.35 -7.11
CA GLU A 440 -10.82 3.15 -5.66
C GLU A 440 -9.32 3.18 -5.35
N ARG A 441 -8.47 2.65 -6.24
CA ARG A 441 -7.01 2.70 -6.10
C ARG A 441 -6.43 4.11 -5.95
N CYS A 442 -7.15 5.14 -6.41
CA CYS A 442 -6.73 6.55 -6.33
C CYS A 442 -7.19 7.24 -5.03
N LEU A 443 -8.10 6.64 -4.27
CA LEU A 443 -8.70 7.24 -3.07
C LEU A 443 -7.78 7.06 -1.85
N ASN A 444 -6.77 7.93 -1.75
CA ASN A 444 -5.71 7.82 -0.75
C ASN A 444 -5.28 9.19 -0.20
N GLY A 445 -6.24 9.95 0.34
CA GLY A 445 -5.99 11.27 0.92
C GLY A 445 -5.99 12.38 -0.13
N ARG A 446 -4.82 12.97 -0.41
CA ARG A 446 -4.69 14.19 -1.22
C ARG A 446 -3.69 14.00 -2.36
N GLY A 447 -3.91 14.70 -3.47
CA GLY A 447 -3.02 14.76 -4.63
C GLY A 447 -2.37 16.13 -4.77
N TYR A 448 -1.20 16.19 -5.40
CA TYR A 448 -0.47 17.43 -5.64
C TYR A 448 -0.60 17.88 -7.09
N VAL A 449 -1.24 19.03 -7.31
CA VAL A 449 -1.47 19.65 -8.61
C VAL A 449 -0.16 20.23 -9.15
N ILE A 450 0.21 19.84 -10.37
CA ILE A 450 1.37 20.39 -11.08
C ILE A 450 0.85 21.47 -12.04
N SER A 451 1.19 22.73 -11.76
CA SER A 451 0.67 23.88 -12.50
C SER A 451 1.65 25.05 -12.44
N GLN A 452 1.65 25.88 -13.50
CA GLN A 452 2.42 27.12 -13.51
C GLN A 452 1.82 28.17 -12.57
N ASP A 453 0.49 28.23 -12.49
CA ASP A 453 -0.22 29.34 -11.85
C ASP A 453 -0.87 28.95 -10.52
N SER A 454 -1.14 27.66 -10.30
CA SER A 454 -1.87 27.18 -9.12
C SER A 454 -1.43 25.79 -8.66
N PRO A 455 -0.15 25.57 -8.35
CA PRO A 455 0.28 24.32 -7.71
C PRO A 455 -0.29 24.25 -6.28
N GLY A 456 -0.65 23.05 -5.84
CA GLY A 456 -1.24 22.87 -4.52
C GLY A 456 -1.89 21.52 -4.31
N TRP A 457 -2.42 21.30 -3.11
CA TRP A 457 -3.06 20.04 -2.74
C TRP A 457 -4.55 20.04 -3.04
N VAL A 458 -5.06 18.91 -3.52
CA VAL A 458 -6.48 18.66 -3.78
C VAL A 458 -6.93 17.34 -3.14
N ASP A 459 -8.12 17.32 -2.57
CA ASP A 459 -8.66 16.14 -1.89
C ASP A 459 -9.12 15.08 -2.91
N LEU A 460 -8.72 13.83 -2.69
CA LEU A 460 -9.09 12.69 -3.53
C LEU A 460 -10.37 12.07 -2.99
N THR A 461 -11.51 12.67 -3.35
CA THR A 461 -12.82 12.23 -2.89
C THR A 461 -13.55 11.38 -3.94
N ALA A 462 -14.47 10.56 -3.47
CA ALA A 462 -15.40 9.80 -4.30
C ALA A 462 -16.85 10.05 -3.84
N PRO A 463 -17.82 10.03 -4.77
CA PRO A 463 -19.22 9.99 -4.36
C PRO A 463 -19.51 8.69 -3.62
N LYS A 464 -20.46 8.77 -2.69
CA LYS A 464 -20.90 7.63 -1.88
C LYS A 464 -21.47 6.53 -2.78
N SER A 465 -20.97 5.30 -2.62
CA SER A 465 -21.49 4.15 -3.36
C SER A 465 -22.75 3.59 -2.70
N LYS A 466 -23.67 3.02 -3.48
CA LYS A 466 -24.97 2.55 -2.98
C LYS A 466 -25.35 1.24 -3.66
N VAL A 467 -25.89 0.33 -2.86
CA VAL A 467 -26.57 -0.90 -3.31
C VAL A 467 -27.96 -0.92 -2.69
N VAL A 468 -28.97 -1.14 -3.53
CA VAL A 468 -30.36 -1.34 -3.12
C VAL A 468 -30.80 -2.72 -3.58
N SER A 469 -31.27 -3.55 -2.67
CA SER A 469 -31.78 -4.88 -2.93
C SER A 469 -33.24 -4.94 -2.50
N ALA A 470 -34.15 -5.14 -3.45
CA ALA A 470 -35.58 -5.26 -3.21
C ALA A 470 -36.03 -6.69 -3.52
N VAL A 471 -36.57 -7.38 -2.53
CA VAL A 471 -37.10 -8.74 -2.64
C VAL A 471 -38.61 -8.70 -2.48
N GLU A 472 -39.30 -9.23 -3.47
CA GLU A 472 -40.71 -9.62 -3.36
C GLU A 472 -40.76 -11.14 -3.26
N LEU A 473 -41.36 -11.67 -2.20
CA LEU A 473 -41.40 -13.10 -1.90
C LEU A 473 -42.84 -13.48 -1.57
N SER A 474 -43.30 -14.61 -2.09
CA SER A 474 -44.62 -15.15 -1.80
C SER A 474 -44.50 -16.61 -1.41
N LEU A 475 -45.17 -16.97 -0.32
CA LEU A 475 -45.37 -18.37 0.06
C LEU A 475 -46.64 -18.87 -0.62
N ASN A 476 -46.58 -20.02 -1.29
CA ASN A 476 -47.76 -20.64 -1.88
C ASN A 476 -48.50 -21.52 -0.85
N PRO A 477 -49.76 -21.94 -1.10
CA PRO A 477 -50.52 -22.77 -0.16
C PRO A 477 -49.87 -24.13 0.15
N ASP A 478 -49.03 -24.63 -0.75
CA ASP A 478 -48.30 -25.89 -0.64
C ASP A 478 -47.01 -25.78 0.18
N GLY A 479 -46.58 -24.56 0.51
CA GLY A 479 -45.42 -24.27 1.36
C GLY A 479 -44.13 -23.94 0.62
N GLU A 480 -44.16 -23.79 -0.71
CA GLU A 480 -43.01 -23.37 -1.52
C GLU A 480 -42.93 -21.84 -1.64
N LEU A 481 -41.71 -21.33 -1.74
CA LEU A 481 -41.45 -19.90 -1.88
C LEU A 481 -41.04 -19.54 -3.30
N GLU A 482 -41.70 -18.53 -3.85
CA GLU A 482 -41.36 -17.93 -5.14
C GLU A 482 -41.13 -16.44 -4.96
N GLY A 483 -40.13 -15.89 -5.65
CA GLY A 483 -39.83 -14.48 -5.49
C GLY A 483 -39.05 -13.86 -6.63
N GLN A 484 -38.94 -12.55 -6.55
CA GLN A 484 -38.12 -11.72 -7.40
C GLN A 484 -37.17 -10.90 -6.55
N LEU A 485 -35.87 -10.91 -6.88
CA LEU A 485 -34.89 -9.99 -6.36
C LEU A 485 -34.51 -8.98 -7.44
N LYS A 486 -34.60 -7.69 -7.11
CA LYS A 486 -34.01 -6.61 -7.88
C LYS A 486 -32.85 -5.99 -7.11
N VAL A 487 -31.65 -6.02 -7.68
CA VAL A 487 -30.46 -5.33 -7.16
C VAL A 487 -30.17 -4.12 -8.03
N THR A 488 -29.96 -2.96 -7.44
CA THR A 488 -29.57 -1.73 -8.12
C THR A 488 -28.33 -1.16 -7.45
N SER A 489 -27.27 -0.94 -8.22
CA SER A 489 -26.00 -0.43 -7.69
C SER A 489 -25.50 0.77 -8.50
N ASN A 490 -24.72 1.66 -7.85
CA ASN A 490 -24.10 2.83 -8.50
C ASN A 490 -22.59 2.90 -8.24
N VAL A 491 -21.91 3.81 -8.95
CA VAL A 491 -20.50 4.21 -8.74
C VAL A 491 -19.59 2.97 -8.59
N HIS A 492 -18.86 2.81 -7.48
CA HIS A 492 -17.91 1.72 -7.26
C HIS A 492 -18.61 0.36 -7.10
N SER A 493 -19.82 0.33 -6.54
CA SER A 493 -20.59 -0.90 -6.40
C SER A 493 -21.08 -1.40 -7.76
N ALA A 494 -21.59 -0.51 -8.62
CA ALA A 494 -21.93 -0.86 -10.00
C ALA A 494 -20.71 -1.32 -10.78
N ARG A 495 -19.58 -0.62 -10.62
CA ARG A 495 -18.33 -1.01 -11.27
C ARG A 495 -17.86 -2.40 -10.84
N ARG A 496 -17.93 -2.74 -9.55
CA ARG A 496 -17.58 -4.08 -9.05
C ARG A 496 -18.49 -5.15 -9.65
N ALA A 497 -19.80 -4.92 -9.65
CA ALA A 497 -20.78 -5.87 -10.20
C ALA A 497 -20.59 -6.06 -11.71
N ARG A 498 -20.49 -4.97 -12.49
CA ARG A 498 -20.18 -5.01 -13.94
C ARG A 498 -18.86 -5.74 -14.22
N TYR A 499 -17.81 -5.44 -13.46
CA TYR A 499 -16.51 -6.10 -13.64
C TYR A 499 -16.60 -7.60 -13.35
N ALA A 500 -17.24 -8.00 -12.25
CA ALA A 500 -17.43 -9.40 -11.91
C ALA A 500 -18.23 -10.15 -12.99
N TYR A 501 -19.29 -9.53 -13.52
CA TYR A 501 -20.07 -10.08 -14.62
C TYR A 501 -19.24 -10.24 -15.90
N LEU A 502 -18.59 -9.16 -16.36
CA LEU A 502 -17.85 -9.14 -17.62
C LEU A 502 -16.59 -10.03 -17.59
N SER A 503 -15.96 -10.20 -16.43
CA SER A 503 -14.74 -11.02 -16.29
C SER A 503 -15.03 -12.51 -16.17
N LYS A 504 -16.16 -12.91 -15.58
CA LYS A 504 -16.53 -14.32 -15.38
C LYS A 504 -17.45 -14.87 -16.47
N GLY A 505 -18.23 -14.01 -17.11
CA GLY A 505 -19.37 -14.42 -17.94
C GLY A 505 -20.60 -14.73 -17.09
N GLU A 506 -21.78 -14.72 -17.72
CA GLU A 506 -23.08 -14.82 -17.04
C GLU A 506 -23.24 -16.10 -16.22
N GLU A 507 -22.93 -17.27 -16.80
CA GLU A 507 -23.10 -18.57 -16.12
C GLU A 507 -22.31 -18.63 -14.81
N GLU A 508 -21.03 -18.25 -14.84
CA GLU A 508 -20.16 -18.27 -13.66
C GLU A 508 -20.47 -17.12 -12.69
N TYR A 509 -21.01 -16.00 -13.18
CA TYR A 509 -21.51 -14.93 -12.35
C TYR A 509 -22.70 -15.40 -11.50
N LEU A 510 -23.69 -16.05 -12.14
CA LEU A 510 -24.89 -16.59 -11.51
C LEU A 510 -24.60 -17.71 -10.49
N LYS A 511 -23.58 -18.55 -10.72
CA LYS A 511 -23.18 -19.59 -9.73
C LYS A 511 -22.84 -19.03 -8.35
N ASN A 512 -22.34 -17.78 -8.27
CA ASN A 512 -22.04 -17.15 -6.98
C ASN A 512 -23.31 -16.76 -6.18
N PHE A 513 -24.47 -16.74 -6.86
CA PHE A 513 -25.78 -16.45 -6.29
C PHE A 513 -26.51 -17.73 -5.84
N GLU A 514 -25.92 -18.90 -6.06
CA GLU A 514 -26.41 -20.19 -5.59
C GLU A 514 -25.63 -20.75 -4.36
N PRO A 515 -25.35 -20.02 -3.25
CA PRO A 515 -24.43 -20.53 -2.23
C PRO A 515 -24.90 -21.77 -1.45
N ALA A 516 -26.14 -22.25 -1.63
CA ALA A 516 -26.74 -23.21 -0.69
C ALA A 516 -27.62 -24.32 -1.29
N LYS A 517 -27.65 -24.58 -2.61
CA LYS A 517 -28.55 -25.58 -3.25
C LYS A 517 -30.06 -25.43 -2.98
N THR A 518 -30.50 -24.41 -2.23
CA THR A 518 -31.91 -24.19 -1.85
C THR A 518 -32.61 -23.17 -2.74
N LEU A 519 -31.87 -22.21 -3.32
CA LEU A 519 -32.43 -21.20 -4.22
C LEU A 519 -32.06 -21.56 -5.66
N THR A 520 -33.06 -21.59 -6.54
CA THR A 520 -32.89 -21.84 -7.98
C THR A 520 -33.33 -20.61 -8.75
N ILE A 521 -32.42 -20.00 -9.52
CA ILE A 521 -32.74 -18.89 -10.41
C ILE A 521 -33.48 -19.45 -11.63
N THR A 522 -34.70 -18.99 -11.86
CA THR A 522 -35.50 -19.38 -13.02
C THR A 522 -35.34 -18.40 -14.18
N LYS A 523 -35.02 -17.14 -13.89
CA LYS A 523 -34.76 -16.10 -14.88
C LYS A 523 -33.81 -15.04 -14.33
N ALA A 524 -32.91 -14.54 -15.17
CA ALA A 524 -32.05 -13.40 -14.87
C ALA A 524 -32.17 -12.32 -15.97
N ALA A 525 -32.10 -11.05 -15.58
CA ALA A 525 -32.01 -9.92 -16.49
C ALA A 525 -31.02 -8.88 -15.96
N PHE A 526 -30.18 -8.36 -16.86
CA PHE A 526 -29.12 -7.41 -16.55
C PHE A 526 -29.30 -6.13 -17.37
N ASN A 527 -29.72 -5.06 -16.69
CA ASN A 527 -30.01 -3.77 -17.28
C ASN A 527 -28.83 -2.80 -17.04
N ASN A 528 -28.58 -1.90 -18.00
CA ASN A 528 -27.52 -0.89 -17.92
C ASN A 528 -26.09 -1.44 -17.75
N LEU A 529 -25.80 -2.61 -18.33
CA LEU A 529 -24.48 -3.24 -18.24
C LEU A 529 -23.38 -2.38 -18.91
N LYS A 530 -23.71 -1.69 -20.01
CA LYS A 530 -22.77 -0.83 -20.78
C LYS A 530 -22.93 0.65 -20.46
N GLU A 531 -24.06 1.02 -19.86
CA GLU A 531 -24.50 2.39 -19.57
C GLU A 531 -23.93 2.84 -18.22
N ILE A 532 -22.62 3.11 -18.17
CA ILE A 532 -21.87 3.37 -16.93
C ILE A 532 -22.32 4.58 -16.10
N ARG A 533 -23.11 5.48 -16.70
CA ARG A 533 -23.72 6.64 -16.01
C ARG A 533 -25.01 6.27 -15.29
N GLU A 534 -25.66 5.21 -15.73
CA GLU A 534 -26.86 4.69 -15.10
C GLU A 534 -26.50 3.67 -14.01
N SER A 535 -27.43 3.45 -13.09
CA SER A 535 -27.27 2.38 -12.11
C SER A 535 -27.31 1.02 -12.80
N PHE A 536 -26.43 0.10 -12.40
CA PHE A 536 -26.48 -1.27 -12.87
C PHE A 536 -27.62 -1.98 -12.15
N GLU A 537 -28.48 -2.64 -12.90
CA GLU A 537 -29.67 -3.29 -12.38
C GLU A 537 -29.68 -4.78 -12.75
N GLU A 538 -29.89 -5.62 -11.75
CA GLU A 538 -29.93 -7.07 -11.84
C GLU A 538 -31.28 -7.53 -11.32
N VAL A 539 -32.02 -8.30 -12.11
CA VAL A 539 -33.34 -8.83 -11.74
C VAL A 539 -33.30 -10.35 -11.84
N TYR A 540 -33.68 -11.01 -10.76
CA TYR A 540 -33.67 -12.46 -10.64
C TYR A 540 -35.05 -12.93 -10.22
N ASP A 541 -35.69 -13.76 -11.05
CA ASP A 541 -36.82 -14.57 -10.61
C ASP A 541 -36.26 -15.90 -10.09
N PHE A 542 -36.74 -16.34 -8.93
CA PHE A 542 -36.23 -17.53 -8.28
C PHE A 542 -37.31 -18.31 -7.54
N THR A 543 -37.07 -19.60 -7.40
CA THR A 543 -37.77 -20.45 -6.44
C THR A 543 -36.84 -20.80 -5.29
N TRP A 544 -37.39 -20.98 -4.10
CA TRP A 544 -36.64 -21.35 -2.92
C TRP A 544 -37.28 -22.57 -2.26
N ASP A 545 -36.58 -23.69 -2.36
CA ASP A 545 -36.88 -24.89 -1.60
C ASP A 545 -36.42 -24.67 -0.15
N ASN A 546 -37.39 -24.44 0.72
CA ASN A 546 -37.16 -24.33 2.14
C ASN A 546 -37.56 -25.66 2.76
N ASN A 547 -36.58 -26.52 3.04
CA ASN A 547 -36.78 -27.81 3.70
C ASN A 547 -37.75 -27.65 4.86
N SER A 548 -39.00 -28.05 4.66
CA SER A 548 -40.06 -27.90 5.64
C SER A 548 -39.62 -28.60 6.92
N GLY A 549 -39.52 -27.82 8.00
CA GLY A 549 -39.34 -28.39 9.33
C GLY A 549 -40.48 -29.36 9.60
N SER A 550 -40.18 -30.43 10.36
CA SER A 550 -41.18 -31.37 10.83
C SER A 550 -42.39 -30.61 11.42
N ALA A 551 -43.60 -30.94 10.95
CA ALA A 551 -44.89 -30.43 11.46
C ALA A 551 -45.30 -28.97 11.12
N GLY A 552 -45.24 -28.56 9.84
CA GLY A 552 -46.01 -27.39 9.36
C GLY A 552 -45.51 -26.00 9.76
N THR A 553 -44.27 -25.92 10.22
CA THR A 553 -43.55 -24.66 10.53
C THR A 553 -42.46 -24.41 9.49
N ILE A 554 -42.36 -23.19 8.99
CA ILE A 554 -41.42 -22.77 7.93
C ILE A 554 -40.53 -21.65 8.50
N PHE A 555 -39.21 -21.81 8.37
CA PHE A 555 -38.20 -20.84 8.80
C PHE A 555 -37.61 -20.11 7.60
N ILE A 556 -37.88 -18.82 7.44
CA ILE A 556 -37.43 -18.04 6.29
C ILE A 556 -36.29 -17.12 6.74
N SER A 557 -35.11 -17.24 6.14
CA SER A 557 -34.05 -16.24 6.36
C SER A 557 -34.43 -14.95 5.64
N PRO A 558 -34.67 -13.84 6.37
CA PRO A 558 -35.22 -12.61 5.80
C PRO A 558 -34.28 -11.96 4.78
N MET A 559 -32.98 -12.22 4.84
CA MET A 559 -31.97 -11.57 3.99
C MET A 559 -31.55 -12.43 2.79
N LEU A 560 -32.10 -13.64 2.62
CA LEU A 560 -31.65 -14.61 1.61
C LEU A 560 -30.13 -14.84 1.70
N HIS A 561 -29.43 -14.80 0.57
CA HIS A 561 -27.96 -14.87 0.49
C HIS A 561 -27.27 -13.48 0.63
N LEU A 562 -28.03 -12.40 0.87
CA LEU A 562 -27.53 -11.02 0.91
C LEU A 562 -27.16 -10.52 2.31
N GLN A 563 -27.32 -11.36 3.34
CA GLN A 563 -26.86 -11.05 4.70
C GLN A 563 -25.34 -10.87 4.76
N GLU A 564 -24.88 -10.05 5.71
CA GLU A 564 -23.49 -10.09 6.15
C GLU A 564 -23.26 -11.45 6.84
N SER A 565 -22.61 -12.38 6.15
CA SER A 565 -22.46 -13.77 6.61
C SER A 565 -21.48 -13.93 7.77
N ALA A 566 -20.55 -12.98 7.93
CA ALA A 566 -19.61 -12.93 9.03
C ALA A 566 -19.15 -11.50 9.29
N ASN A 567 -18.77 -11.22 10.53
CA ASN A 567 -18.12 -9.96 10.85
C ASN A 567 -16.74 -9.94 10.16
N PRO A 568 -16.44 -8.95 9.30
CA PRO A 568 -15.13 -8.87 8.67
C PRO A 568 -14.04 -8.41 9.66
N PHE A 569 -14.43 -7.94 10.85
CA PHE A 569 -13.56 -7.49 11.95
C PHE A 569 -13.47 -8.56 13.05
N LYS A 570 -12.61 -9.56 12.83
CA LYS A 570 -12.49 -10.72 13.72
C LYS A 570 -11.59 -10.47 14.94
N LEU A 571 -10.58 -9.61 14.80
CA LEU A 571 -9.60 -9.33 15.85
C LEU A 571 -10.23 -8.56 17.01
N GLU A 572 -9.82 -8.83 18.25
CA GLU A 572 -10.31 -8.06 19.40
C GLU A 572 -9.76 -6.64 19.43
N LYS A 573 -8.52 -6.49 18.98
CA LYS A 573 -7.81 -5.22 18.85
C LYS A 573 -7.16 -5.16 17.48
N ARG A 574 -7.00 -3.94 16.97
CA ARG A 574 -6.26 -3.65 15.76
C ARG A 574 -5.17 -2.65 16.05
N ASP A 575 -4.04 -2.87 15.39
CA ASP A 575 -2.93 -1.92 15.37
C ASP A 575 -3.09 -0.92 14.21
N TYR A 576 -3.89 -1.26 13.19
CA TYR A 576 -4.05 -0.47 11.96
C TYR A 576 -5.48 0.04 11.78
N PRO A 577 -5.66 1.22 11.16
CA PRO A 577 -6.99 1.73 10.87
C PRO A 577 -7.72 0.84 9.84
N VAL A 578 -9.04 0.92 9.84
CA VAL A 578 -9.90 0.35 8.79
C VAL A 578 -10.11 1.42 7.73
N ASP A 579 -9.79 1.15 6.48
CA ASP A 579 -10.03 2.07 5.36
C ASP A 579 -10.84 1.40 4.24
N PHE A 580 -12.12 1.79 4.12
CA PHE A 580 -13.06 1.36 3.10
C PHE A 580 -12.84 2.01 1.72
N GLY A 581 -11.98 3.03 1.63
CA GLY A 581 -11.72 3.83 0.44
C GLY A 581 -12.82 4.87 0.13
N SER A 582 -14.08 4.51 0.32
CA SER A 582 -15.22 5.41 0.14
C SER A 582 -16.35 5.10 1.12
N ALA A 583 -17.21 6.09 1.35
CA ALA A 583 -18.47 5.89 2.07
C ALA A 583 -19.44 5.05 1.23
N PHE A 584 -20.34 4.31 1.89
CA PHE A 584 -21.31 3.48 1.18
C PHE A 584 -22.65 3.31 1.90
N ASP A 585 -23.67 2.94 1.13
CA ASP A 585 -25.00 2.55 1.58
C ASP A 585 -25.37 1.16 1.06
N LYS A 586 -25.91 0.33 1.95
CA LYS A 586 -26.61 -0.91 1.59
C LYS A 586 -28.03 -0.81 2.12
N ILE A 587 -29.00 -0.89 1.21
CA ILE A 587 -30.43 -0.87 1.55
C ILE A 587 -31.03 -2.17 1.07
N TYR A 588 -31.62 -2.93 1.97
CA TYR A 588 -32.35 -4.15 1.67
C TYR A 588 -33.80 -3.98 2.08
N THR A 589 -34.73 -4.37 1.21
CA THR A 589 -36.16 -4.44 1.52
C THR A 589 -36.71 -5.80 1.13
N LEU A 590 -37.42 -6.45 2.04
CA LEU A 590 -38.20 -7.67 1.79
C LEU A 590 -39.68 -7.34 1.94
N LYS A 591 -40.49 -7.79 0.98
CA LYS A 591 -41.94 -7.91 1.10
C LYS A 591 -42.31 -9.38 0.97
N LEU A 592 -42.77 -9.99 2.06
CA LEU A 592 -43.20 -11.38 2.10
C LEU A 592 -44.73 -11.46 2.22
N GLN A 593 -45.37 -12.13 1.27
CA GLN A 593 -46.79 -12.40 1.26
C GLN A 593 -47.07 -13.85 1.69
N LEU A 594 -47.98 -14.03 2.65
CA LEU A 594 -48.50 -15.36 3.03
C LEU A 594 -49.87 -15.63 2.41
N PRO A 595 -50.21 -16.89 2.11
CA PRO A 595 -51.57 -17.30 1.75
C PRO A 595 -52.43 -17.42 3.00
N GLU A 596 -53.75 -17.54 2.83
CA GLU A 596 -54.71 -17.53 3.94
C GLU A 596 -54.50 -18.64 4.97
N ASN A 597 -53.96 -19.79 4.56
CA ASN A 597 -53.73 -20.96 5.40
C ASN A 597 -52.45 -20.89 6.24
N TYR A 598 -51.69 -19.79 6.18
CA TYR A 598 -50.52 -19.55 7.03
C TYR A 598 -50.64 -18.24 7.82
N GLN A 599 -49.86 -18.14 8.88
CA GLN A 599 -49.70 -16.94 9.69
C GLN A 599 -48.26 -16.76 10.16
N PHE A 600 -47.85 -15.52 10.42
CA PHE A 600 -46.60 -15.24 11.10
C PHE A 600 -46.71 -15.66 12.56
N ASP A 601 -45.74 -16.45 13.02
CA ASP A 601 -45.63 -16.87 14.43
C ASP A 601 -44.59 -16.01 15.17
N GLU A 602 -43.43 -15.81 14.54
CA GLU A 602 -42.36 -14.95 15.05
C GLU A 602 -41.74 -14.16 13.90
N VAL A 603 -41.48 -12.87 14.12
CA VAL A 603 -40.81 -12.00 13.17
C VAL A 603 -39.69 -11.23 13.87
N PRO A 604 -38.56 -10.94 13.22
CA PRO A 604 -37.48 -10.17 13.82
C PRO A 604 -37.95 -8.78 14.28
N GLU A 605 -37.64 -8.38 15.51
CA GLU A 605 -38.02 -7.06 16.02
C GLU A 605 -37.23 -5.92 15.34
N GLY A 606 -37.67 -4.67 15.48
CA GLY A 606 -36.91 -3.52 15.00
C GLY A 606 -35.61 -3.28 15.79
N LYS A 607 -34.56 -2.77 15.14
CA LYS A 607 -33.31 -2.36 15.80
C LYS A 607 -32.69 -1.15 15.11
N VAL A 608 -32.26 -0.17 15.90
CA VAL A 608 -31.48 0.98 15.42
C VAL A 608 -30.23 1.11 16.25
N ILE A 609 -29.08 1.18 15.58
CA ILE A 609 -27.79 1.47 16.21
C ILE A 609 -27.04 2.51 15.37
N SER A 610 -26.20 3.30 16.02
CA SER A 610 -25.41 4.34 15.35
C SER A 610 -24.03 4.42 15.98
N LEU A 611 -23.03 4.59 15.12
CA LEU A 611 -21.68 4.91 15.55
C LEU A 611 -21.61 6.40 15.94
N PRO A 612 -20.66 6.78 16.81
CA PRO A 612 -20.43 8.18 17.15
C PRO A 612 -20.22 9.09 15.93
N ALA A 613 -20.50 10.38 16.11
CA ALA A 613 -20.34 11.40 15.06
C ALA A 613 -21.02 11.06 13.73
N ASN A 614 -22.07 10.23 13.75
CA ASN A 614 -22.78 9.75 12.55
C ASN A 614 -21.85 9.03 11.54
N ALA A 615 -20.77 8.40 12.01
CA ALA A 615 -19.80 7.70 11.17
C ALA A 615 -20.41 6.46 10.47
N GLY A 616 -21.45 5.89 11.07
CA GLY A 616 -22.26 4.83 10.47
C GLY A 616 -23.56 4.60 11.23
N ARG A 617 -24.54 3.98 10.57
CA ARG A 617 -25.87 3.75 11.11
C ARG A 617 -26.44 2.45 10.55
N PHE A 618 -27.06 1.67 11.40
CA PHE A 618 -27.82 0.48 11.01
C PHE A 618 -29.26 0.59 11.50
N ILE A 619 -30.20 0.36 10.60
CA ILE A 619 -31.64 0.40 10.85
C ILE A 619 -32.23 -0.89 10.31
N TYR A 620 -32.85 -1.67 11.18
CA TYR A 620 -33.65 -2.83 10.84
C TYR A 620 -35.08 -2.56 11.30
N ASN A 621 -36.02 -2.48 10.37
CA ASN A 621 -37.43 -2.22 10.66
C ASN A 621 -38.27 -3.36 10.12
N THR A 622 -39.27 -3.75 10.92
CA THR A 622 -40.21 -4.83 10.60
C THR A 622 -41.63 -4.33 10.79
N SER A 623 -42.51 -4.60 9.83
CA SER A 623 -43.94 -4.27 9.92
C SER A 623 -44.80 -5.37 9.32
N VAL A 624 -45.84 -5.77 10.03
CA VAL A 624 -46.84 -6.74 9.55
C VAL A 624 -48.17 -6.03 9.35
N THR A 625 -48.75 -6.17 8.15
CA THR A 625 -50.07 -5.64 7.81
C THR A 625 -50.88 -6.75 7.14
N GLY A 626 -51.86 -7.32 7.86
CA GLY A 626 -52.59 -8.49 7.38
C GLY A 626 -51.65 -9.69 7.18
N ASN A 627 -51.67 -10.28 5.98
CA ASN A 627 -50.82 -11.42 5.61
C ASN A 627 -49.50 -10.99 4.93
N THR A 628 -49.16 -9.71 4.97
CA THR A 628 -47.92 -9.18 4.38
C THR A 628 -46.95 -8.73 5.47
N LEU A 629 -45.72 -9.23 5.40
CA LEU A 629 -44.58 -8.76 6.19
C LEU A 629 -43.70 -7.87 5.31
N SER A 630 -43.27 -6.74 5.84
CA SER A 630 -42.26 -5.88 5.24
C SER A 630 -41.07 -5.72 6.19
N ILE A 631 -39.87 -5.96 5.68
CA ILE A 631 -38.61 -5.74 6.40
C ILE A 631 -37.76 -4.74 5.61
N THR A 632 -37.16 -3.79 6.30
CA THR A 632 -36.13 -2.89 5.76
C THR A 632 -34.86 -2.98 6.59
N SER A 633 -33.75 -3.35 5.98
CA SER A 633 -32.41 -3.36 6.57
C SER A 633 -31.52 -2.34 5.86
N MET A 634 -31.12 -1.28 6.54
CA MET A 634 -30.28 -0.21 6.01
C MET A 634 -28.97 -0.14 6.79
N LEU A 635 -27.85 -0.28 6.09
CA LEU A 635 -26.50 -0.05 6.59
C LEU A 635 -25.89 1.16 5.87
N ASN A 636 -25.61 2.22 6.62
CA ASN A 636 -24.91 3.40 6.13
C ASN A 636 -23.54 3.49 6.78
N VAL A 637 -22.50 3.69 5.98
CA VAL A 637 -21.15 4.05 6.43
C VAL A 637 -20.80 5.39 5.79
N ASN A 638 -20.66 6.43 6.60
CA ASN A 638 -20.50 7.81 6.14
C ASN A 638 -19.03 8.29 6.16
N LYS A 639 -18.13 7.50 6.75
CA LYS A 639 -16.70 7.77 6.85
C LYS A 639 -15.93 6.65 6.14
N SER A 640 -14.90 7.00 5.38
CA SER A 640 -14.06 6.00 4.69
C SER A 640 -13.03 5.34 5.62
N MET A 641 -12.56 6.05 6.66
CA MET A 641 -11.48 5.57 7.54
C MET A 641 -11.89 5.57 9.01
N PHE A 642 -11.65 4.48 9.73
CA PHE A 642 -11.85 4.36 11.17
C PHE A 642 -10.51 4.12 11.86
N THR A 643 -10.18 4.91 12.88
CA THR A 643 -8.92 4.79 13.64
C THR A 643 -8.91 3.55 14.54
N GLN A 644 -7.75 3.26 15.15
CA GLN A 644 -7.65 2.17 16.14
C GLN A 644 -8.62 2.36 17.31
N ASP A 645 -8.80 3.60 17.76
CA ASP A 645 -9.71 3.92 18.87
C ASP A 645 -11.19 3.74 18.50
N GLU A 646 -11.53 3.93 17.23
CA GLU A 646 -12.89 3.71 16.71
C GLU A 646 -13.18 2.22 16.41
N TYR A 647 -12.13 1.40 16.28
CA TYR A 647 -12.25 -0.01 15.86
C TYR A 647 -13.15 -0.88 16.75
N PRO A 648 -13.06 -0.85 18.10
CA PRO A 648 -13.90 -1.68 18.94
C PRO A 648 -15.40 -1.43 18.71
N LEU A 649 -15.78 -0.17 18.49
CA LEU A 649 -17.16 0.23 18.19
C LEU A 649 -17.58 -0.25 16.81
N LEU A 650 -16.71 -0.14 15.81
CA LEU A 650 -16.98 -0.64 14.46
C LEU A 650 -17.14 -2.17 14.44
N ARG A 651 -16.30 -2.90 15.17
CA ARG A 651 -16.41 -4.34 15.31
C ARG A 651 -17.73 -4.74 15.95
N GLU A 652 -18.12 -4.11 17.05
CA GLU A 652 -19.38 -4.41 17.72
C GLU A 652 -20.60 -4.03 16.88
N PHE A 653 -20.51 -2.91 16.15
CA PHE A 653 -21.53 -2.51 15.18
C PHE A 653 -21.77 -3.61 14.13
N TYR A 654 -20.73 -4.22 13.58
CA TYR A 654 -20.86 -5.35 12.66
C TYR A 654 -21.31 -6.66 13.32
N ASN A 655 -20.91 -6.94 14.58
CA ASN A 655 -21.45 -8.09 15.32
C ASN A 655 -22.97 -8.02 15.40
N ILE A 656 -23.50 -6.84 15.75
CA ILE A 656 -24.94 -6.62 15.86
C ILE A 656 -25.63 -6.76 14.50
N ILE A 657 -25.03 -6.23 13.42
CA ILE A 657 -25.60 -6.34 12.07
C ILE A 657 -25.72 -7.80 11.66
N VAL A 658 -24.63 -8.57 11.77
CA VAL A 658 -24.59 -9.99 11.39
C VAL A 658 -25.60 -10.79 12.19
N ALA A 659 -25.64 -10.62 13.52
CA ALA A 659 -26.59 -11.31 14.37
C ALA A 659 -28.04 -10.94 14.02
N LYS A 660 -28.32 -9.65 13.80
CA LYS A 660 -29.68 -9.18 13.51
C LYS A 660 -30.19 -9.65 12.15
N GLN A 661 -29.32 -9.68 11.15
CA GLN A 661 -29.66 -10.15 9.80
C GLN A 661 -29.91 -11.66 9.74
N ALA A 662 -29.38 -12.42 10.69
CA ALA A 662 -29.53 -13.87 10.78
C ALA A 662 -30.81 -14.32 11.53
N GLU A 663 -31.55 -13.41 12.17
CA GLU A 663 -32.80 -13.75 12.86
C GLU A 663 -33.85 -14.25 11.84
N PRO A 664 -34.42 -15.46 12.02
CA PRO A 664 -35.36 -16.02 11.06
C PRO A 664 -36.76 -15.39 11.20
N ILE A 665 -37.53 -15.47 10.12
CA ILE A 665 -38.98 -15.34 10.17
C ILE A 665 -39.56 -16.74 10.38
N VAL A 666 -40.47 -16.89 11.34
CA VAL A 666 -41.16 -18.14 11.61
C VAL A 666 -42.61 -18.03 11.15
N VAL A 667 -43.00 -18.94 10.25
CA VAL A 667 -44.35 -19.03 9.70
C VAL A 667 -44.96 -20.37 10.10
N LYS A 668 -46.22 -20.36 10.53
CA LYS A 668 -46.98 -21.58 10.87
C LYS A 668 -48.22 -21.72 10.02
N LYS A 669 -48.54 -22.96 9.65
CA LYS A 669 -49.85 -23.30 9.08
C LYS A 669 -50.94 -23.12 10.15
N LYS A 670 -52.07 -22.51 9.78
CA LYS A 670 -53.20 -22.24 10.69
C LYS A 670 -53.93 -23.50 11.12
#